data_AF-A0AAJ1AWM4-F1
#
_entry.id   AF-A0AAJ1AWM4-F1
#
_cell.length_a   1.000
_cell.length_b   1.000
_cell.length_c   1.000
_cell.angle_alpha   90.00
_cell.angle_beta   90.00
_cell.angle_gamma   90.00
#
_symmetry.space_group_name_H-M   'P 1'
#
loop_
_entity.id
_entity.type
_entity.pdbx_description
1 polymer ?
#
loop_
_entity_poly.entity_id
_entity_poly.type
_entity_poly.pdbx_seq_one_letter_code
_entity_poly.pdbx_strand_id
1 'polypeptide(L)'
;MDISVFNRFFEKNIEMFCIDEMQALKNKVDNNYFKSVYRNLILSIGQDMVRTLLPEFNLFVDGRNEGKRLSEFCEYILTDDFFDYFYKKYKMLKGKIIRKIEDILNYSGEIYDNFIKDRQKLEEIFGCSIGNITDIRLGNGDLHDGKTACRVETESLVLYYKPVNGNSISLFYKVIDFVIERESIQDKRLKYIACDNYVWMEEVKYKNCSSIDEVKQYFYISGIYLFVFYILNSFDMHHENIINYGSTPVVIDFETMTLLSTNKMKADKFKESVSSVLNTLFIPFINDGGALDVNVSGILSDTCKSEKEYYEYSFSEIEGIVAEKKKVEVIIDSQVKLNGKNVLYNYISLEEVRKLLHKGFEIAAGHVIKQKELLKKIILEYLSTNYIEFRQLLRPTEVYANFVFATYHPESLMSQKNTDKILMILENNFKPSSFGYLRVEKEIEDIKRGYIPKFYSCYDSKDLYSNGEIICNNYFCDTVKEKIEGKINSLDYETVEYQKKLIDLSLLILLKQKDFGKTDIKTFVPCEIDSNYVKRCVKELIKYFEQMEIRFVEHEVSTFLAPHLAVKDGMWRIREIDSSLYEYGGIVLVCAYYGKLYNEYNKIDFAIRIMDYLNSLIDHKNLSVFNGLGSLVYLNKKMYNLLENMPKYEKKIRIFKQNYKHYAEAILDKMLDNEIKDEEFDFIQGGGSSIYLLCKMYSKGEEKDTVFDKLQKVKNRIFEKFNGCRINDIGYAHGITGCLVILSEIYHMFPDLNIRNKIEDLIDKENQMIEAIGISNLPSTWCRGTSGILLGRDIIFKNMCHDSEESKELGNKIRKFEQELNSNEIIQKMLSVENLCMCHGIYGNIEILMYLKKDNKYKKEIYTSRFESFSKINWLNNMIDVPINNFMLGNAGVAYVLLEMISDKVSNFLTLEI
;
A
#
# COMPACT_ATOMS: atom_id res chain seq x y z
N MET A 1 5.23 -27.75 -12.91
CA MET A 1 4.39 -28.72 -13.65
C MET A 1 5.31 -29.64 -14.45
N ASP A 2 5.35 -30.94 -14.15
CA ASP A 2 6.08 -31.93 -14.97
C ASP A 2 5.20 -32.35 -16.14
N ILE A 3 5.48 -31.80 -17.32
CA ILE A 3 4.75 -32.06 -18.57
C ILE A 3 5.46 -33.08 -19.47
N SER A 4 6.49 -33.75 -18.94
CA SER A 4 7.37 -34.62 -19.73
C SER A 4 6.64 -35.80 -20.39
N VAL A 5 5.51 -36.22 -19.82
CA VAL A 5 4.65 -37.28 -20.37
C VAL A 5 4.16 -36.97 -21.79
N PHE A 6 4.07 -35.69 -22.17
CA PHE A 6 3.63 -35.24 -23.48
C PHE A 6 4.78 -34.86 -24.43
N ASN A 7 6.05 -35.06 -24.04
CA ASN A 7 7.21 -34.60 -24.83
C ASN A 7 7.19 -35.10 -26.28
N ARG A 8 6.84 -36.37 -26.53
CA ARG A 8 6.74 -36.93 -27.89
C ARG A 8 5.76 -36.14 -28.77
N PHE A 9 4.68 -35.63 -28.20
CA PHE A 9 3.73 -34.80 -28.92
C PHE A 9 4.32 -33.43 -29.24
N PHE A 10 5.01 -32.80 -28.29
CA PHE A 10 5.70 -31.52 -28.51
C PHE A 10 6.80 -31.65 -29.57
N GLU A 11 7.57 -32.73 -29.54
CA GLU A 11 8.60 -33.06 -30.55
C GLU A 11 7.98 -33.21 -31.95
N LYS A 12 6.88 -33.99 -32.08
CA LYS A 12 6.15 -34.11 -33.35
C LYS A 12 5.73 -32.75 -33.92
N ASN A 13 5.29 -31.83 -33.06
CA ASN A 13 4.90 -30.48 -33.48
C ASN A 13 6.08 -29.65 -34.00
N ILE A 14 7.22 -29.70 -33.30
CA ILE A 14 8.43 -28.99 -33.70
C ILE A 14 8.94 -29.51 -35.04
N GLU A 15 9.03 -30.84 -35.19
CA GLU A 15 9.48 -31.49 -36.43
C GLU A 15 8.55 -31.20 -37.61
N MET A 16 7.24 -31.11 -37.38
CA MET A 16 6.31 -30.88 -38.48
C MET A 16 6.23 -29.41 -38.92
N PHE A 17 6.49 -28.46 -38.02
CA PHE A 17 6.29 -27.04 -38.31
C PHE A 17 7.56 -26.28 -38.68
N CYS A 18 8.73 -26.65 -38.12
CA CYS A 18 9.94 -25.82 -38.23
C CYS A 18 11.24 -26.66 -38.40
N ILE A 19 11.18 -27.75 -39.18
CA ILE A 19 12.34 -28.66 -39.34
C ILE A 19 13.52 -27.97 -40.02
N ASP A 20 13.26 -27.09 -40.99
CA ASP A 20 14.30 -26.42 -41.77
C ASP A 20 15.05 -25.40 -40.91
N GLU A 21 14.33 -24.63 -40.11
CA GLU A 21 14.90 -23.66 -39.15
C GLU A 21 15.73 -24.39 -38.09
N MET A 22 15.26 -25.53 -37.59
CA MET A 22 16.03 -26.35 -36.67
C MET A 22 17.32 -26.89 -37.30
N GLN A 23 17.25 -27.37 -38.54
CA GLN A 23 18.45 -27.85 -39.26
C GLN A 23 19.44 -26.71 -39.51
N ALA A 24 18.95 -25.51 -39.85
CA ALA A 24 19.78 -24.33 -40.03
C ALA A 24 20.53 -23.97 -38.73
N LEU A 25 19.84 -23.95 -37.59
CA LEU A 25 20.49 -23.69 -36.30
C LEU A 25 21.48 -24.81 -35.94
N LYS A 26 21.11 -26.08 -36.13
CA LYS A 26 21.97 -27.25 -35.85
C LYS A 26 23.28 -27.22 -36.63
N ASN A 27 23.26 -26.72 -37.87
CA ASN A 27 24.45 -26.60 -38.70
C ASN A 27 25.32 -25.39 -38.32
N LYS A 28 24.75 -24.41 -37.62
CA LYS A 28 25.42 -23.17 -37.20
C LYS A 28 26.14 -23.29 -35.87
N VAL A 29 25.59 -24.05 -34.92
CA VAL A 29 26.02 -24.06 -33.50
C VAL A 29 26.57 -25.42 -33.08
N ASP A 30 27.32 -25.44 -31.98
CA ASP A 30 27.83 -26.68 -31.40
C ASP A 30 26.71 -27.61 -30.91
N ASN A 31 26.95 -28.92 -30.97
CA ASN A 31 25.93 -29.94 -30.64
C ASN A 31 25.36 -29.81 -29.22
N ASN A 32 26.19 -29.42 -28.24
CA ASN A 32 25.73 -29.21 -26.85
C ASN A 32 24.80 -28.00 -26.76
N TYR A 33 25.14 -26.90 -27.43
CA TYR A 33 24.31 -25.70 -27.51
C TYR A 33 22.96 -26.03 -28.17
N PHE A 34 22.98 -26.71 -29.32
CA PHE A 34 21.75 -27.11 -30.02
C PHE A 34 20.83 -27.97 -29.15
N LYS A 35 21.37 -28.97 -28.45
CA LYS A 35 20.59 -29.80 -27.51
C LYS A 35 19.96 -28.98 -26.40
N SER A 36 20.68 -27.98 -25.88
CA SER A 36 20.14 -27.09 -24.85
C SER A 36 19.00 -26.22 -25.38
N VAL A 37 19.17 -25.62 -26.57
CA VAL A 37 18.11 -24.85 -27.26
C VAL A 37 16.87 -25.74 -27.46
N TYR A 38 17.06 -26.96 -27.98
CA TYR A 38 15.97 -27.89 -28.26
C TYR A 38 15.19 -28.27 -26.99
N ARG A 39 15.87 -28.47 -25.86
CA ARG A 39 15.22 -28.71 -24.57
C ARG A 39 14.40 -27.51 -24.11
N ASN A 40 14.94 -26.29 -24.22
CA ASN A 40 14.19 -25.06 -23.89
C ASN A 40 12.96 -24.90 -24.78
N LEU A 41 13.08 -25.25 -26.07
CA LEU A 41 11.98 -25.21 -27.04
C LEU A 41 10.82 -26.12 -26.63
N ILE A 42 11.10 -27.39 -26.33
CA ILE A 42 10.10 -28.37 -25.86
C ILE A 42 9.38 -27.86 -24.60
N LEU A 43 10.14 -27.39 -23.60
CA LEU A 43 9.57 -26.88 -22.36
C LEU A 43 8.63 -25.68 -22.60
N SER A 44 9.09 -24.73 -23.42
CA SER A 44 8.37 -23.49 -23.69
C SER A 44 7.07 -23.71 -24.48
N ILE A 45 7.10 -24.59 -25.48
CA ILE A 45 5.91 -24.97 -26.25
C ILE A 45 4.96 -25.81 -25.41
N GLY A 46 5.51 -26.75 -24.64
CA GLY A 46 4.72 -27.64 -23.80
C GLY A 46 3.90 -26.86 -22.76
N GLN A 47 4.47 -25.82 -22.15
CA GLN A 47 3.74 -24.94 -21.22
C GLN A 47 2.51 -24.26 -21.85
N ASP A 48 2.59 -23.88 -23.13
CA ASP A 48 1.46 -23.25 -23.83
C ASP A 48 0.42 -24.28 -24.28
N MET A 49 0.87 -25.47 -24.69
CA MET A 49 -0.01 -26.49 -25.27
C MET A 49 -0.73 -27.34 -24.22
N VAL A 50 -0.15 -27.53 -23.02
CA VAL A 50 -0.70 -28.46 -22.01
C VAL A 50 -2.15 -28.16 -21.63
N ARG A 51 -2.54 -26.87 -21.58
CA ARG A 51 -3.91 -26.46 -21.24
C ARG A 51 -4.93 -26.84 -22.30
N THR A 52 -4.51 -26.99 -23.55
CA THR A 52 -5.37 -27.47 -24.64
C THR A 52 -5.49 -29.00 -24.66
N LEU A 53 -4.50 -29.70 -24.10
CA LEU A 53 -4.58 -31.16 -23.94
C LEU A 53 -5.56 -31.56 -22.83
N LEU A 54 -5.76 -30.72 -21.81
CA LEU A 54 -6.71 -30.98 -20.72
C LEU A 54 -8.16 -31.24 -21.18
N PRO A 55 -8.83 -30.35 -21.94
CA PRO A 55 -10.17 -30.63 -22.43
C PRO A 55 -10.22 -31.81 -23.40
N GLU A 56 -9.16 -32.07 -24.17
CA GLU A 56 -9.10 -33.26 -25.03
C GLU A 56 -8.96 -34.55 -24.22
N PHE A 57 -8.19 -34.53 -23.14
CA PHE A 57 -8.08 -35.66 -22.22
C PHE A 57 -9.44 -35.97 -21.57
N ASN A 58 -10.16 -34.94 -21.10
CA ASN A 58 -11.49 -35.14 -20.52
C ASN A 58 -12.47 -35.76 -21.54
N LEU A 59 -12.47 -35.26 -22.79
CA LEU A 59 -13.28 -35.85 -23.86
C LEU A 59 -12.88 -37.29 -24.19
N PHE A 60 -11.59 -37.61 -24.15
CA PHE A 60 -11.08 -38.96 -24.37
C PHE A 60 -11.51 -39.92 -23.25
N VAL A 61 -11.53 -39.44 -22.01
CA VAL A 61 -11.92 -40.21 -20.82
C VAL A 61 -13.43 -40.46 -20.74
N ASP A 62 -14.26 -39.45 -21.02
CA ASP A 62 -15.73 -39.56 -21.01
C ASP A 62 -16.25 -40.62 -22.00
N GLY A 63 -15.46 -40.96 -23.02
CA GLY A 63 -15.75 -42.01 -23.99
C GLY A 63 -15.31 -43.44 -23.59
N ARG A 64 -14.64 -43.67 -22.45
CA ARG A 64 -14.02 -44.96 -22.09
C ARG A 64 -14.18 -45.36 -20.59
N ASN A 65 -14.51 -46.62 -20.32
CA ASN A 65 -14.51 -47.20 -18.95
C ASN A 65 -13.08 -47.38 -18.39
N GLU A 66 -12.93 -47.39 -17.05
CA GLU A 66 -11.68 -47.16 -16.28
C GLU A 66 -10.46 -48.09 -16.57
N GLY A 67 -9.25 -47.48 -16.61
CA GLY A 67 -7.92 -48.12 -16.68
C GLY A 67 -6.93 -47.45 -17.67
N LYS A 68 -5.65 -47.23 -17.29
CA LYS A 68 -4.52 -46.71 -18.12
C LYS A 68 -4.80 -45.51 -19.07
N ARG A 69 -5.67 -44.57 -18.65
CA ARG A 69 -6.20 -43.49 -19.50
C ARG A 69 -5.16 -42.50 -19.99
N LEU A 70 -4.13 -42.17 -19.19
CA LEU A 70 -3.13 -41.17 -19.58
C LEU A 70 -2.15 -41.72 -20.62
N SER A 71 -1.60 -42.93 -20.42
CA SER A 71 -0.73 -43.58 -21.40
C SER A 71 -1.43 -43.81 -22.76
N GLU A 72 -2.69 -44.25 -22.76
CA GLU A 72 -3.47 -44.40 -24.00
C GLU A 72 -3.74 -43.07 -24.70
N PHE A 73 -4.04 -42.02 -23.92
CA PHE A 73 -4.21 -40.68 -24.47
C PHE A 73 -2.91 -40.17 -25.10
N CYS A 74 -1.76 -40.42 -24.48
CA CYS A 74 -0.46 -40.02 -25.02
C CYS A 74 -0.15 -40.69 -26.37
N GLU A 75 -0.55 -41.95 -26.58
CA GLU A 75 -0.43 -42.59 -27.90
C GLU A 75 -1.48 -42.06 -28.89
N TYR A 76 -2.71 -41.80 -28.42
CA TYR A 76 -3.77 -41.24 -29.26
C TYR A 76 -3.41 -39.88 -29.85
N ILE A 77 -2.83 -38.97 -29.06
CA ILE A 77 -2.46 -37.63 -29.53
C ILE A 77 -1.31 -37.63 -30.55
N LEU A 78 -0.60 -38.75 -30.71
CA LEU A 78 0.47 -38.90 -31.72
C LEU A 78 -0.06 -39.33 -33.08
N THR A 79 -1.35 -39.69 -33.20
CA THR A 79 -1.96 -40.05 -34.49
C THR A 79 -2.13 -38.84 -35.40
N ASP A 80 -2.07 -39.04 -36.72
CA ASP A 80 -2.28 -37.94 -37.68
C ASP A 80 -3.74 -37.44 -37.65
N ASP A 81 -4.70 -38.34 -37.45
CA ASP A 81 -6.12 -38.00 -37.29
C ASP A 81 -6.36 -37.02 -36.12
N PHE A 82 -5.76 -37.30 -34.95
CA PHE A 82 -5.86 -36.38 -33.82
C PHE A 82 -5.17 -35.06 -34.13
N PHE A 83 -3.99 -35.10 -34.75
CA PHE A 83 -3.22 -33.92 -35.07
C PHE A 83 -4.01 -32.96 -35.99
N ASP A 84 -4.64 -33.49 -37.05
CA ASP A 84 -5.49 -32.72 -37.97
C ASP A 84 -6.74 -32.17 -37.27
N TYR A 85 -7.41 -32.99 -36.46
CA TYR A 85 -8.56 -32.54 -35.66
C TYR A 85 -8.17 -31.42 -34.68
N PHE A 86 -7.06 -31.58 -33.97
CA PHE A 86 -6.59 -30.68 -32.92
C PHE A 86 -6.32 -29.28 -33.48
N TYR A 87 -5.62 -29.18 -34.62
CA TYR A 87 -5.36 -27.89 -35.26
C TYR A 87 -6.56 -27.32 -36.03
N LYS A 88 -7.51 -28.16 -36.45
CA LYS A 88 -8.80 -27.69 -36.99
C LYS A 88 -9.69 -27.08 -35.89
N LYS A 89 -9.62 -27.62 -34.67
CA LYS A 89 -10.33 -27.12 -33.49
C LYS A 89 -9.66 -25.86 -32.94
N TYR A 90 -8.36 -25.91 -32.68
CA TYR A 90 -7.55 -24.81 -32.12
C TYR A 90 -6.82 -24.02 -33.22
N LYS A 91 -7.61 -23.38 -34.10
CA LYS A 91 -7.13 -22.74 -35.34
C LYS A 91 -6.01 -21.71 -35.14
N MET A 92 -5.98 -21.03 -33.99
CA MET A 92 -4.96 -20.01 -33.69
C MET A 92 -3.65 -20.60 -33.15
N LEU A 93 -3.66 -21.84 -32.67
CA LEU A 93 -2.53 -22.43 -31.96
C LEU A 93 -1.32 -22.64 -32.88
N LYS A 94 -1.53 -23.15 -34.11
CA LYS A 94 -0.45 -23.42 -35.07
C LYS A 94 0.43 -22.19 -35.30
N GLY A 95 -0.19 -21.04 -35.60
CA GLY A 95 0.55 -19.80 -35.85
C GLY A 95 1.28 -19.26 -34.62
N LYS A 96 0.72 -19.45 -33.41
CA LYS A 96 1.39 -19.06 -32.16
C LYS A 96 2.62 -19.94 -31.88
N ILE A 97 2.50 -21.25 -32.09
CA ILE A 97 3.62 -22.19 -31.88
C ILE A 97 4.74 -21.97 -32.89
N ILE A 98 4.42 -21.81 -34.18
CA ILE A 98 5.43 -21.50 -35.21
C ILE A 98 6.22 -20.26 -34.83
N ARG A 99 5.54 -19.14 -34.53
CA ARG A 99 6.20 -17.91 -34.13
C ARG A 99 7.10 -18.10 -32.91
N LYS A 100 6.60 -18.80 -31.88
CA LYS A 100 7.38 -19.07 -30.67
C LYS A 100 8.63 -19.90 -30.95
N ILE A 101 8.55 -20.87 -31.86
CA ILE A 101 9.71 -21.64 -32.32
C ILE A 101 10.71 -20.73 -33.03
N GLU A 102 10.25 -19.96 -34.02
CA GLU A 102 11.07 -19.03 -34.79
C GLU A 102 11.78 -18.02 -33.88
N ASP A 103 11.06 -17.40 -32.93
CA ASP A 103 11.62 -16.46 -31.95
C ASP A 103 12.75 -17.10 -31.14
N ILE A 104 12.53 -18.30 -30.58
CA ILE A 104 13.52 -19.02 -29.78
C ILE A 104 14.76 -19.38 -30.63
N LEU A 105 14.57 -19.89 -31.84
CA LEU A 105 15.67 -20.30 -32.71
C LEU A 105 16.49 -19.10 -33.19
N ASN A 106 15.83 -18.03 -33.62
CA ASN A 106 16.47 -16.79 -34.05
C ASN A 106 17.25 -16.14 -32.91
N TYR A 107 16.62 -16.03 -31.73
CA TYR A 107 17.26 -15.42 -30.57
C TYR A 107 18.44 -16.24 -30.05
N SER A 108 18.33 -17.58 -30.04
CA SER A 108 19.45 -18.46 -29.71
C SER A 108 20.59 -18.31 -30.73
N GLY A 109 20.27 -18.22 -32.01
CA GLY A 109 21.24 -17.96 -33.07
C GLY A 109 21.97 -16.62 -32.88
N GLU A 110 21.27 -15.57 -32.44
CA GLU A 110 21.83 -14.25 -32.10
C GLU A 110 22.76 -14.33 -30.88
N ILE A 111 22.34 -14.99 -29.79
CA ILE A 111 23.16 -15.17 -28.58
C ILE A 111 24.47 -15.87 -28.91
N TYR A 112 24.42 -16.92 -29.73
CA TYR A 112 25.61 -17.67 -30.13
C TYR A 112 26.59 -16.80 -30.93
N ASP A 113 26.11 -16.04 -31.90
CA ASP A 113 26.95 -15.13 -32.69
C ASP A 113 27.59 -14.04 -31.82
N ASN A 114 26.80 -13.44 -30.92
CA ASN A 114 27.29 -12.42 -30.01
C ASN A 114 28.30 -12.99 -29.01
N PHE A 115 28.11 -14.22 -28.54
CA PHE A 115 29.08 -14.89 -27.68
C PHE A 115 30.42 -15.08 -28.39
N ILE A 116 30.41 -15.60 -29.63
CA ILE A 116 31.64 -15.77 -30.43
C ILE A 116 32.33 -14.42 -30.64
N LYS A 117 31.56 -13.40 -31.03
CA LYS A 117 32.06 -12.04 -31.28
C LYS A 117 32.73 -11.43 -30.04
N ASP A 118 32.13 -11.59 -28.86
CA ASP A 118 32.58 -10.92 -27.65
C ASP A 118 33.47 -11.79 -26.75
N ARG A 119 33.70 -13.05 -27.10
CA ARG A 119 34.45 -14.03 -26.29
C ARG A 119 35.78 -13.50 -25.77
N GLN A 120 36.58 -12.86 -26.62
CA GLN A 120 37.87 -12.33 -26.20
C GLN A 120 37.71 -11.24 -25.12
N LYS A 121 36.76 -10.32 -25.28
CA LYS A 121 36.49 -9.26 -24.29
C LYS A 121 35.97 -9.84 -22.98
N LEU A 122 35.15 -10.89 -23.07
CA LEU A 122 34.69 -11.62 -21.89
C LEU A 122 35.87 -12.26 -21.16
N GLU A 123 36.78 -12.94 -21.88
CA GLU A 123 37.97 -13.55 -21.28
C GLU A 123 38.88 -12.50 -20.62
N GLU A 124 39.02 -11.31 -21.21
CA GLU A 124 39.77 -10.16 -20.65
C GLU A 124 39.12 -9.62 -19.36
N ILE A 125 37.82 -9.36 -19.34
CA ILE A 125 37.11 -8.76 -18.19
C ILE A 125 36.95 -9.74 -17.03
N PHE A 126 36.73 -11.01 -17.33
CA PHE A 126 36.55 -12.05 -16.32
C PHE A 126 37.88 -12.64 -15.85
N GLY A 127 38.95 -12.51 -16.65
CA GLY A 127 40.31 -12.91 -16.29
C GLY A 127 40.55 -14.42 -16.38
N CYS A 128 39.77 -15.14 -17.19
CA CYS A 128 39.92 -16.57 -17.41
C CYS A 128 39.46 -16.97 -18.82
N SER A 129 39.93 -18.12 -19.30
CA SER A 129 39.40 -18.75 -20.53
C SER A 129 37.97 -19.22 -20.28
N ILE A 130 37.04 -18.84 -21.15
CA ILE A 130 35.60 -19.10 -20.97
C ILE A 130 35.18 -20.45 -21.57
N GLY A 131 35.89 -20.89 -22.60
CA GLY A 131 35.53 -22.12 -23.32
C GLY A 131 34.26 -21.97 -24.15
N ASN A 132 33.64 -23.09 -24.50
CA ASN A 132 32.40 -23.10 -25.27
C ASN A 132 31.17 -23.03 -24.35
N ILE A 133 30.01 -22.72 -24.95
CA ILE A 133 28.73 -22.75 -24.23
C ILE A 133 28.33 -24.22 -24.02
N THR A 134 28.04 -24.57 -22.77
CA THR A 134 27.62 -25.92 -22.34
C THR A 134 26.12 -26.00 -22.12
N ASP A 135 25.47 -24.90 -21.69
CA ASP A 135 24.03 -24.84 -21.48
C ASP A 135 23.48 -23.41 -21.68
N ILE A 136 22.22 -23.30 -22.10
CA ILE A 136 21.44 -22.06 -22.03
C ILE A 136 20.11 -22.29 -21.34
N ARG A 137 19.61 -21.26 -20.66
CA ARG A 137 18.26 -21.23 -20.09
C ARG A 137 17.59 -19.92 -20.47
N LEU A 138 16.59 -20.03 -21.34
CA LEU A 138 15.75 -18.93 -21.78
C LEU A 138 14.61 -18.70 -20.79
N GLY A 139 13.98 -17.52 -20.84
CA GLY A 139 12.79 -17.22 -20.04
C GLY A 139 13.08 -16.80 -18.60
N ASN A 140 14.27 -16.27 -18.31
CA ASN A 140 14.63 -15.74 -16.99
C ASN A 140 14.15 -14.27 -16.81
N GLY A 141 13.03 -13.91 -17.42
CA GLY A 141 12.45 -12.57 -17.42
C GLY A 141 11.26 -12.47 -18.37
N ASP A 142 10.69 -11.27 -18.47
CA ASP A 142 9.58 -11.00 -19.39
C ASP A 142 10.00 -11.18 -20.86
N LEU A 143 9.13 -11.81 -21.65
CA LEU A 143 9.31 -11.94 -23.10
C LEU A 143 8.83 -10.66 -23.80
N HIS A 144 9.76 -9.94 -24.42
CA HIS A 144 9.51 -8.72 -25.17
C HIS A 144 10.04 -8.88 -26.59
N ASP A 145 9.19 -8.73 -27.60
CA ASP A 145 9.57 -8.80 -29.02
C ASP A 145 10.41 -10.05 -29.36
N GLY A 146 9.98 -11.21 -28.86
CA GLY A 146 10.68 -12.50 -29.04
C GLY A 146 11.96 -12.68 -28.21
N LYS A 147 12.37 -11.71 -27.40
CA LYS A 147 13.61 -11.73 -26.62
C LYS A 147 13.35 -11.71 -25.12
N THR A 148 14.25 -12.31 -24.35
CA THR A 148 14.19 -12.42 -22.88
C THR A 148 15.60 -12.48 -22.30
N ALA A 149 15.78 -12.18 -21.02
CA ALA A 149 17.02 -12.53 -20.33
C ALA A 149 17.31 -14.04 -20.45
N CYS A 150 18.58 -14.37 -20.72
CA CYS A 150 19.07 -15.73 -20.91
C CYS A 150 20.26 -16.00 -19.98
N ARG A 151 20.22 -17.09 -19.22
CA ARG A 151 21.40 -17.59 -18.49
C ARG A 151 22.21 -18.48 -19.42
N VAL A 152 23.49 -18.17 -19.58
CA VAL A 152 24.44 -18.86 -20.46
C VAL A 152 25.52 -19.50 -19.60
N GLU A 153 25.59 -20.82 -19.62
CA GLU A 153 26.62 -21.59 -18.93
C GLU A 153 27.70 -21.97 -19.93
N THR A 154 28.94 -21.70 -19.56
CA THR A 154 30.13 -22.01 -20.35
C THR A 154 30.94 -23.09 -19.64
N GLU A 155 32.09 -23.47 -20.18
CA GLU A 155 32.95 -24.47 -19.54
C GLU A 155 33.54 -23.98 -18.21
N SER A 156 33.66 -22.66 -18.00
CA SER A 156 34.29 -22.11 -16.79
C SER A 156 33.46 -21.08 -16.02
N LEU A 157 32.46 -20.44 -16.65
CA LEU A 157 31.66 -19.38 -16.05
C LEU A 157 30.17 -19.52 -16.37
N VAL A 158 29.36 -18.82 -15.58
CA VAL A 158 27.96 -18.56 -15.87
C VAL A 158 27.78 -17.05 -16.09
N LEU A 159 27.11 -16.71 -17.18
CA LEU A 159 26.81 -15.35 -17.58
C LEU A 159 25.30 -15.17 -17.76
N TYR A 160 24.83 -13.94 -17.63
CA TYR A 160 23.50 -13.52 -18.09
C TYR A 160 23.64 -12.66 -19.33
N TYR A 161 22.94 -13.07 -20.40
CA TYR A 161 22.75 -12.27 -21.61
C TYR A 161 21.39 -11.58 -21.52
N LYS A 162 21.36 -10.25 -21.53
CA LYS A 162 20.12 -9.46 -21.55
C LYS A 162 20.05 -8.61 -22.82
N PRO A 163 18.90 -8.58 -23.53
CA PRO A 163 18.71 -7.81 -24.77
C PRO A 163 18.38 -6.35 -24.46
N VAL A 164 19.23 -5.69 -23.70
CA VAL A 164 19.08 -4.29 -23.27
C VAL A 164 20.39 -3.54 -23.45
N ASN A 165 20.32 -2.22 -23.60
CA ASN A 165 21.51 -1.37 -23.63
C ASN A 165 22.16 -1.30 -22.23
N GLY A 166 23.47 -1.56 -22.15
CA GLY A 166 24.21 -1.63 -20.88
C GLY A 166 24.66 -0.28 -20.30
N ASN A 167 24.42 0.85 -20.98
CA ASN A 167 24.87 2.18 -20.53
C ASN A 167 24.16 2.63 -19.24
N SER A 168 22.98 2.09 -18.93
CA SER A 168 22.30 2.37 -17.65
C SER A 168 23.10 1.86 -16.43
N ILE A 169 23.82 0.74 -16.59
CA ILE A 169 24.70 0.17 -15.55
C ILE A 169 25.87 1.10 -15.29
N SER A 170 26.50 1.59 -16.36
CA SER A 170 27.59 2.56 -16.30
C SER A 170 27.16 3.88 -15.68
N LEU A 171 25.98 4.40 -16.03
CA LEU A 171 25.39 5.58 -15.38
C LEU A 171 25.23 5.36 -13.88
N PHE A 172 24.61 4.24 -13.48
CA PHE A 172 24.39 3.93 -12.07
C PHE A 172 25.71 3.90 -11.29
N TYR A 173 26.72 3.17 -11.78
CA TYR A 173 28.01 3.11 -11.10
C TYR A 173 28.77 4.43 -11.06
N LYS A 174 28.65 5.28 -12.10
CA LYS A 174 29.21 6.65 -12.06
C LYS A 174 28.61 7.49 -10.93
N VAL A 175 27.30 7.36 -10.69
CA VAL A 175 26.62 8.06 -9.60
C VAL A 175 26.99 7.46 -8.24
N ILE A 176 27.09 6.13 -8.15
CA ILE A 176 27.58 5.44 -6.95
C ILE A 176 29.01 5.90 -6.60
N ASP A 177 29.94 5.87 -7.57
CA ASP A 177 31.32 6.35 -7.43
C ASP A 177 31.36 7.78 -6.89
N PHE A 178 30.51 8.65 -7.42
CA PHE A 178 30.44 10.02 -6.97
C PHE A 178 29.98 10.12 -5.51
N VAL A 179 28.93 9.40 -5.11
CA VAL A 179 28.42 9.50 -3.72
C VAL A 179 29.33 8.83 -2.70
N ILE A 180 30.08 7.79 -3.08
CA ILE A 180 30.99 7.06 -2.19
C ILE A 180 32.43 7.58 -2.21
N GLU A 181 32.79 8.57 -3.03
CA GLU A 181 34.17 9.03 -3.28
C GLU A 181 35.00 9.27 -2.00
N ARG A 182 34.36 9.70 -0.91
CA ARG A 182 35.01 10.02 0.38
C ARG A 182 34.87 8.94 1.44
N GLU A 183 34.22 7.83 1.11
CA GLU A 183 33.92 6.75 2.03
C GLU A 183 34.75 5.52 1.66
N SER A 184 35.41 4.91 2.64
CA SER A 184 36.11 3.63 2.45
C SER A 184 35.12 2.47 2.40
N ILE A 185 34.27 2.44 1.37
CA ILE A 185 33.23 1.42 1.19
C ILE A 185 33.74 0.31 0.26
N GLN A 186 33.68 -0.93 0.74
CA GLN A 186 33.87 -2.12 -0.09
C GLN A 186 32.53 -2.50 -0.73
N ASP A 187 32.27 -1.95 -1.92
CA ASP A 187 31.05 -2.16 -2.72
C ASP A 187 31.27 -3.30 -3.73
N LYS A 188 30.45 -4.37 -3.67
CA LYS A 188 30.51 -5.44 -4.68
C LYS A 188 29.85 -4.95 -5.98
N ARG A 189 30.67 -4.72 -6.99
CA ARG A 189 30.21 -4.38 -8.34
C ARG A 189 29.99 -5.58 -9.23
N LEU A 190 28.96 -5.48 -10.06
CA LEU A 190 28.68 -6.39 -11.15
C LEU A 190 29.77 -6.22 -12.22
N LYS A 191 30.38 -7.33 -12.64
CA LYS A 191 31.17 -7.39 -13.87
C LYS A 191 30.22 -7.52 -15.06
N TYR A 192 30.41 -6.68 -16.08
CA TYR A 192 29.57 -6.70 -17.27
C TYR A 192 30.32 -6.21 -18.51
N ILE A 193 29.76 -6.51 -19.69
CA ILE A 193 30.10 -5.93 -20.98
C ILE A 193 28.85 -5.27 -21.55
N ALA A 194 28.85 -3.94 -21.60
CA ALA A 194 27.82 -3.18 -22.28
C ALA A 194 28.10 -3.15 -23.79
N CYS A 195 27.22 -3.75 -24.58
CA CYS A 195 27.18 -3.60 -26.04
C CYS A 195 26.01 -2.68 -26.42
N ASP A 196 25.86 -2.40 -27.72
CA ASP A 196 24.90 -1.39 -28.20
C ASP A 196 23.43 -1.75 -27.87
N ASN A 197 23.07 -3.02 -28.02
CA ASN A 197 21.70 -3.53 -27.89
C ASN A 197 21.57 -4.79 -27.00
N TYR A 198 22.64 -5.19 -26.32
CA TYR A 198 22.65 -6.29 -25.35
C TYR A 198 23.76 -6.09 -24.32
N VAL A 199 23.71 -6.88 -23.26
CA VAL A 199 24.70 -6.87 -22.18
C VAL A 199 25.01 -8.29 -21.72
N TRP A 200 26.30 -8.56 -21.52
CA TRP A 200 26.77 -9.74 -20.77
C TRP A 200 27.03 -9.34 -19.32
N MET A 201 26.47 -10.07 -18.37
CA MET A 201 26.64 -9.84 -16.93
C MET A 201 27.15 -11.09 -16.24
N GLU A 202 27.91 -10.94 -15.16
CA GLU A 202 28.27 -12.07 -14.30
C GLU A 202 27.05 -12.65 -13.57
N GLU A 203 27.08 -13.95 -13.25
CA GLU A 203 26.13 -14.53 -12.30
C GLU A 203 26.50 -14.09 -10.87
N VAL A 204 25.63 -13.26 -10.27
CA VAL A 204 25.73 -12.92 -8.85
C VAL A 204 24.92 -13.94 -8.06
N LYS A 205 25.59 -14.67 -7.16
CA LYS A 205 24.92 -15.58 -6.23
C LYS A 205 24.76 -14.93 -4.88
N TYR A 206 23.61 -15.17 -4.27
CA TYR A 206 23.36 -14.79 -2.88
C TYR A 206 24.51 -15.22 -1.95
N LYS A 207 24.91 -14.33 -1.05
CA LYS A 207 25.95 -14.60 -0.04
C LYS A 207 25.52 -14.06 1.31
N ASN A 208 25.55 -14.91 2.33
CA ASN A 208 25.31 -14.51 3.73
C ASN A 208 26.30 -13.43 4.18
N CYS A 209 25.88 -12.57 5.10
CA CYS A 209 26.81 -11.79 5.90
C CYS A 209 27.66 -12.74 6.77
N SER A 210 28.94 -12.42 6.95
CA SER A 210 29.89 -13.20 7.75
C SER A 210 29.98 -12.76 9.21
N SER A 211 29.54 -11.54 9.52
CA SER A 211 29.62 -10.94 10.85
C SER A 211 28.50 -9.93 11.07
N ILE A 212 28.28 -9.53 12.33
CA ILE A 212 27.35 -8.44 12.66
C ILE A 212 27.81 -7.11 12.04
N ASP A 213 29.12 -6.87 11.91
CA ASP A 213 29.63 -5.65 11.28
C ASP A 213 29.29 -5.61 9.78
N GLU A 214 29.36 -6.75 9.08
CA GLU A 214 28.87 -6.83 7.69
C GLU A 214 27.36 -6.56 7.59
N VAL A 215 26.56 -7.02 8.56
CA VAL A 215 25.12 -6.71 8.61
C VAL A 215 24.90 -5.21 8.78
N LYS A 216 25.65 -4.55 9.68
CA LYS A 216 25.54 -3.10 9.88
C LYS A 216 25.98 -2.34 8.63
N GLN A 217 27.07 -2.77 8.00
CA GLN A 217 27.56 -2.21 6.75
C GLN A 217 26.54 -2.38 5.61
N TYR A 218 25.86 -3.53 5.54
CA TYR A 218 24.81 -3.78 4.56
C TYR A 218 23.70 -2.73 4.62
N PHE A 219 23.13 -2.46 5.80
CA PHE A 219 22.06 -1.47 5.92
C PHE A 219 22.56 -0.03 5.75
N TYR A 220 23.81 0.25 6.11
CA TYR A 220 24.44 1.53 5.81
C TYR A 220 24.57 1.77 4.30
N ILE A 221 25.11 0.79 3.55
CA ILE A 221 25.23 0.85 2.10
C ILE A 221 23.86 0.90 1.43
N SER A 222 22.88 0.16 1.97
CA SER A 222 21.49 0.22 1.51
C SER A 222 20.92 1.64 1.60
N GLY A 223 21.26 2.41 2.64
CA GLY A 223 20.88 3.82 2.73
C GLY A 223 21.47 4.69 1.62
N ILE A 224 22.73 4.42 1.22
CA ILE A 224 23.41 5.10 0.12
C ILE A 224 22.75 4.74 -1.23
N TYR A 225 22.51 3.46 -1.46
CA TYR A 225 21.83 2.98 -2.67
C TYR A 225 20.43 3.58 -2.79
N LEU A 226 19.68 3.65 -1.69
CA LEU A 226 18.36 4.28 -1.66
C LEU A 226 18.41 5.76 -2.06
N PHE A 227 19.45 6.49 -1.65
CA PHE A 227 19.65 7.87 -2.10
C PHE A 227 19.94 7.96 -3.60
N VAL A 228 20.75 7.04 -4.16
CA VAL A 228 21.01 6.99 -5.60
C VAL A 228 19.75 6.67 -6.39
N PHE A 229 18.95 5.70 -5.95
CA PHE A 229 17.64 5.43 -6.55
C PHE A 229 16.72 6.66 -6.48
N TYR A 230 16.73 7.39 -5.36
CA TYR A 230 15.95 8.62 -5.22
C TYR A 230 16.36 9.72 -6.21
N ILE A 231 17.67 9.95 -6.42
CA ILE A 231 18.18 11.02 -7.28
C ILE A 231 17.97 10.73 -8.77
N LEU A 232 18.11 9.47 -9.17
CA LEU A 232 17.86 9.01 -10.54
C LEU A 232 16.36 8.86 -10.83
N ASN A 233 15.53 8.96 -9.79
CA ASN A 233 14.10 8.68 -9.84
C ASN A 233 13.79 7.24 -10.29
N SER A 234 14.58 6.30 -9.79
CA SER A 234 14.46 4.87 -10.07
C SER A 234 13.25 4.26 -9.40
N PHE A 235 12.78 3.17 -9.99
CA PHE A 235 11.63 2.41 -9.51
C PHE A 235 11.86 0.92 -9.79
N ASP A 236 11.02 0.06 -9.22
CA ASP A 236 11.09 -1.39 -9.48
C ASP A 236 12.34 -2.11 -8.92
N MET A 237 12.93 -1.59 -7.84
CA MET A 237 14.06 -2.22 -7.12
C MET A 237 13.59 -3.29 -6.13
N HIS A 238 12.68 -4.16 -6.57
CA HIS A 238 12.10 -5.24 -5.75
C HIS A 238 13.05 -6.44 -5.62
N HIS A 239 12.68 -7.41 -4.78
CA HIS A 239 13.53 -8.54 -4.39
C HIS A 239 14.10 -9.39 -5.54
N GLU A 240 13.41 -9.46 -6.69
CA GLU A 240 13.91 -10.17 -7.89
C GLU A 240 15.02 -9.39 -8.61
N ASN A 241 15.05 -8.06 -8.47
CA ASN A 241 16.04 -7.19 -9.13
C ASN A 241 17.26 -6.88 -8.24
N ILE A 242 17.25 -7.37 -7.00
CA ILE A 242 18.31 -7.15 -5.99
C ILE A 242 18.78 -8.50 -5.42
N ILE A 243 20.09 -8.76 -5.51
CA ILE A 243 20.73 -9.91 -4.88
C ILE A 243 21.63 -9.45 -3.74
N ASN A 244 21.43 -10.03 -2.56
CA ASN A 244 22.24 -9.68 -1.39
C ASN A 244 23.55 -10.47 -1.39
N TYR A 245 24.67 -9.74 -1.37
CA TYR A 245 26.02 -10.29 -1.41
C TYR A 245 26.85 -9.81 -0.23
N GLY A 246 26.81 -10.55 0.89
CA GLY A 246 27.53 -10.20 2.10
C GLY A 246 27.07 -8.84 2.64
N SER A 247 27.96 -7.85 2.62
CA SER A 247 27.70 -6.50 3.11
C SER A 247 27.10 -5.54 2.07
N THR A 248 26.73 -5.98 0.86
CA THR A 248 26.25 -5.07 -0.21
C THR A 248 25.02 -5.64 -0.95
N PRO A 249 23.98 -4.83 -1.20
CA PRO A 249 22.93 -5.16 -2.18
C PRO A 249 23.46 -4.99 -3.61
N VAL A 250 23.27 -5.99 -4.47
CA VAL A 250 23.71 -5.94 -5.87
C VAL A 250 22.50 -5.84 -6.79
N VAL A 251 22.42 -4.75 -7.54
CA VAL A 251 21.41 -4.52 -8.58
C VAL A 251 21.73 -5.41 -9.78
N ILE A 252 20.74 -6.17 -10.26
CA ILE A 252 20.87 -7.02 -11.45
C ILE A 252 19.96 -6.60 -12.60
N ASP A 253 19.06 -5.64 -12.38
CA ASP A 253 18.28 -4.99 -13.43
C ASP A 253 18.38 -3.47 -13.37
N PHE A 254 18.65 -2.86 -14.52
CA PHE A 254 19.00 -1.44 -14.65
C PHE A 254 18.15 -0.69 -15.67
N GLU A 255 17.06 -1.26 -16.17
CA GLU A 255 16.23 -0.59 -17.19
C GLU A 255 15.21 0.41 -16.59
N THR A 256 14.92 0.34 -15.29
CA THR A 256 13.95 1.18 -14.57
C THR A 256 14.59 2.33 -13.78
N MET A 257 15.68 2.90 -14.33
CA MET A 257 16.48 3.93 -13.64
C MET A 257 15.77 5.28 -13.47
N THR A 258 14.87 5.68 -14.37
CA THR A 258 14.18 6.98 -14.29
C THR A 258 12.72 6.88 -14.73
N LEU A 259 11.79 7.11 -13.78
CA LEU A 259 10.36 7.18 -14.03
C LEU A 259 9.93 8.60 -14.48
N LEU A 260 9.14 8.69 -15.55
CA LEU A 260 8.58 9.95 -16.05
C LEU A 260 7.11 10.13 -15.66
N SER A 261 6.68 11.40 -15.63
CA SER A 261 5.32 11.78 -15.28
C SER A 261 4.46 11.92 -16.55
N THR A 262 3.26 11.32 -16.57
CA THR A 262 2.40 11.22 -17.78
C THR A 262 1.25 12.22 -17.81
N ASN A 263 1.00 12.98 -16.74
CA ASN A 263 -0.05 14.01 -16.69
C ASN A 263 0.32 15.11 -15.68
N LYS A 264 -0.10 16.37 -15.96
CA LYS A 264 -0.36 17.38 -14.93
C LYS A 264 -1.58 16.91 -14.13
N MET A 265 -1.38 15.99 -13.19
CA MET A 265 -2.46 15.22 -12.58
C MET A 265 -3.47 16.14 -11.86
N LYS A 266 -4.75 15.75 -11.82
CA LYS A 266 -5.74 16.28 -10.88
C LYS A 266 -5.35 15.86 -9.45
N ALA A 267 -5.86 16.56 -8.43
CA ALA A 267 -5.56 16.34 -7.00
C ALA A 267 -5.68 14.88 -6.51
N ASP A 268 -6.42 14.01 -7.22
CA ASP A 268 -6.92 12.74 -6.68
C ASP A 268 -5.98 11.53 -6.78
N LYS A 269 -4.70 11.71 -7.14
CA LYS A 269 -3.80 10.56 -7.32
C LYS A 269 -2.36 10.88 -6.94
N PHE A 270 -1.95 10.46 -5.74
CA PHE A 270 -0.64 9.87 -5.41
C PHE A 270 0.61 10.63 -5.92
N LYS A 271 0.50 11.95 -6.09
CA LYS A 271 1.38 12.79 -6.92
C LYS A 271 2.83 12.86 -6.43
N GLU A 272 3.10 12.50 -5.17
CA GLU A 272 4.44 12.55 -4.59
C GLU A 272 5.08 11.19 -4.31
N SER A 273 4.33 10.09 -4.29
CA SER A 273 4.97 8.77 -4.10
C SER A 273 5.93 8.50 -5.26
N VAL A 274 5.52 8.82 -6.50
CA VAL A 274 6.23 8.66 -7.79
C VAL A 274 7.59 9.38 -7.82
N SER A 275 7.89 10.25 -6.85
CA SER A 275 9.16 10.98 -6.75
C SER A 275 9.79 10.93 -5.36
N SER A 276 9.44 9.92 -4.56
CA SER A 276 10.00 9.67 -3.24
C SER A 276 10.72 8.32 -3.14
N VAL A 277 11.42 8.09 -2.03
CA VAL A 277 12.06 6.82 -1.68
C VAL A 277 11.10 5.62 -1.68
N LEU A 278 9.80 5.81 -1.44
CA LEU A 278 8.80 4.73 -1.41
C LEU A 278 8.57 4.11 -2.79
N ASN A 279 8.67 4.88 -3.86
CA ASN A 279 8.46 4.39 -5.23
C ASN A 279 9.62 3.57 -5.77
N THR A 280 10.76 3.57 -5.09
CA THR A 280 11.90 2.73 -5.47
C THR A 280 11.56 1.24 -5.39
N LEU A 281 10.62 0.85 -4.51
CA LEU A 281 10.40 -0.54 -4.07
C LEU A 281 11.65 -1.22 -3.48
N PHE A 282 12.70 -0.45 -3.17
CA PHE A 282 13.88 -0.97 -2.50
C PHE A 282 13.60 -1.24 -1.02
N ILE A 283 12.87 -0.32 -0.37
CA ILE A 283 12.43 -0.42 1.03
C ILE A 283 10.97 -0.90 1.11
N PRO A 284 10.51 -1.43 2.26
CA PRO A 284 9.16 -1.96 2.42
C PRO A 284 8.07 -0.97 1.99
N PHE A 285 7.19 -1.39 1.09
CA PHE A 285 6.06 -0.59 0.66
C PHE A 285 4.98 -1.50 0.10
N ILE A 286 3.74 -1.32 0.56
CA ILE A 286 2.56 -2.04 0.06
C ILE A 286 1.54 -1.01 -0.38
N ASN A 287 1.14 -1.09 -1.66
CA ASN A 287 0.18 -0.18 -2.25
C ASN A 287 -1.22 -0.83 -2.30
N ASP A 288 -2.17 -0.29 -1.54
CA ASP A 288 -3.55 -0.77 -1.55
C ASP A 288 -4.20 -0.46 -2.91
N GLY A 289 -4.32 -1.48 -3.77
CA GLY A 289 -4.79 -1.37 -5.16
C GLY A 289 -3.71 -1.62 -6.22
N GLY A 290 -2.47 -1.89 -5.80
CA GLY A 290 -1.40 -2.40 -6.66
C GLY A 290 -1.60 -3.86 -7.06
N ALA A 291 -0.73 -4.36 -7.94
CA ALA A 291 -0.77 -5.78 -8.35
C ALA A 291 -0.37 -6.72 -7.21
N LEU A 292 0.38 -6.29 -6.21
CA LEU A 292 0.76 -7.16 -5.08
C LEU A 292 0.30 -6.53 -3.77
N ASP A 293 -0.37 -7.35 -2.96
CA ASP A 293 -0.89 -7.03 -1.61
C ASP A 293 0.10 -7.36 -0.49
N VAL A 294 1.31 -7.79 -0.87
CA VAL A 294 2.39 -8.25 0.00
C VAL A 294 3.66 -7.41 -0.19
N ASN A 295 4.54 -7.42 0.82
CA ASN A 295 5.81 -6.70 0.74
C ASN A 295 6.85 -7.49 -0.10
N VAL A 296 7.19 -6.96 -1.27
CA VAL A 296 8.18 -7.54 -2.20
C VAL A 296 9.44 -6.69 -2.34
N SER A 297 9.71 -5.81 -1.39
CA SER A 297 10.81 -4.85 -1.46
C SER A 297 12.18 -5.49 -1.65
N GLY A 298 13.12 -4.78 -2.27
CA GLY A 298 14.50 -5.23 -2.50
C GLY A 298 15.24 -5.63 -1.22
N ILE A 299 14.94 -4.98 -0.10
CA ILE A 299 15.42 -5.35 1.24
C ILE A 299 14.25 -5.51 2.21
N LEU A 300 14.47 -6.23 3.32
CA LEU A 300 13.49 -6.37 4.42
C LEU A 300 12.15 -6.98 4.00
N SER A 301 12.15 -7.80 2.95
CA SER A 301 11.03 -8.65 2.55
C SER A 301 11.26 -10.11 2.99
N ASP A 302 10.19 -10.86 3.19
CA ASP A 302 10.21 -12.27 3.57
C ASP A 302 9.24 -13.05 2.67
N THR A 303 9.45 -14.37 2.56
CA THR A 303 8.54 -15.26 1.83
C THR A 303 7.14 -15.10 2.41
N CYS A 304 6.18 -14.82 1.53
CA CYS A 304 4.83 -14.44 1.93
C CYS A 304 3.79 -15.04 0.99
N LYS A 305 2.54 -15.06 1.46
CA LYS A 305 1.40 -15.52 0.69
C LYS A 305 0.50 -14.35 0.39
N SER A 306 0.21 -14.15 -0.88
CA SER A 306 -0.77 -13.18 -1.35
C SER A 306 -2.18 -13.75 -1.16
N GLU A 307 -3.18 -12.88 -1.02
CA GLU A 307 -4.59 -13.29 -1.09
C GLU A 307 -5.04 -13.61 -2.52
N LYS A 308 -4.21 -13.32 -3.53
CA LYS A 308 -4.44 -13.74 -4.91
C LYS A 308 -4.34 -15.26 -5.06
N GLU A 309 -5.15 -15.79 -5.97
CA GLU A 309 -5.27 -17.23 -6.22
C GLU A 309 -4.98 -17.57 -7.68
N TYR A 310 -4.43 -18.76 -7.91
CA TYR A 310 -4.19 -19.34 -9.24
C TYR A 310 -4.55 -20.84 -9.24
N TYR A 311 -4.60 -21.45 -10.42
CA TYR A 311 -4.79 -22.90 -10.56
C TYR A 311 -3.47 -23.59 -10.86
N GLU A 312 -3.09 -24.59 -10.07
CA GLU A 312 -1.99 -25.52 -10.33
C GLU A 312 -2.53 -26.82 -10.92
N TYR A 313 -1.89 -27.35 -11.96
CA TYR A 313 -2.28 -28.61 -12.59
C TYR A 313 -1.25 -29.72 -12.31
N SER A 314 -1.72 -30.92 -11.98
CA SER A 314 -0.92 -32.13 -11.79
C SER A 314 -1.41 -33.30 -12.65
N PHE A 315 -0.53 -34.25 -12.94
CA PHE A 315 -0.78 -35.41 -13.81
C PHE A 315 -0.59 -36.71 -13.03
N SER A 316 -1.54 -37.62 -13.16
CA SER A 316 -1.55 -38.94 -12.52
C SER A 316 -2.10 -39.99 -13.48
N GLU A 317 -1.50 -41.17 -13.49
CA GLU A 317 -2.05 -42.32 -14.24
C GLU A 317 -3.42 -42.77 -13.71
N ILE A 318 -3.70 -42.51 -12.42
CA ILE A 318 -4.93 -42.94 -11.74
C ILE A 318 -5.99 -41.83 -11.80
N GLU A 319 -5.61 -40.60 -11.45
CA GLU A 319 -6.54 -39.46 -11.31
C GLU A 319 -6.66 -38.61 -12.58
N GLY A 320 -5.82 -38.87 -13.59
CA GLY A 320 -5.78 -38.07 -14.80
C GLY A 320 -5.14 -36.70 -14.55
N ILE A 321 -5.81 -35.63 -15.00
CA ILE A 321 -5.33 -34.26 -14.81
C ILE A 321 -6.14 -33.58 -13.72
N VAL A 322 -5.48 -33.19 -12.63
CA VAL A 322 -6.10 -32.53 -11.47
C VAL A 322 -5.75 -31.05 -11.48
N ALA A 323 -6.73 -30.17 -11.25
CA ALA A 323 -6.53 -28.73 -11.12
C ALA A 323 -6.88 -28.28 -9.68
N GLU A 324 -5.89 -27.77 -8.95
CA GLU A 324 -6.05 -27.28 -7.58
C GLU A 324 -5.95 -25.76 -7.55
N LYS A 325 -6.88 -25.10 -6.86
CA LYS A 325 -6.81 -23.65 -6.63
C LYS A 325 -5.88 -23.38 -5.45
N LYS A 326 -4.82 -22.61 -5.66
CA LYS A 326 -3.80 -22.26 -4.64
C LYS A 326 -3.63 -20.76 -4.52
N LYS A 327 -3.26 -20.30 -3.32
CA LYS A 327 -2.81 -18.92 -3.10
C LYS A 327 -1.43 -18.73 -3.71
N VAL A 328 -1.17 -17.54 -4.23
CA VAL A 328 0.15 -17.16 -4.76
C VAL A 328 1.13 -17.07 -3.59
N GLU A 329 2.20 -17.86 -3.66
CA GLU A 329 3.32 -17.83 -2.72
C GLU A 329 4.48 -17.09 -3.38
N VAL A 330 4.89 -15.98 -2.79
CA VAL A 330 6.04 -15.19 -3.23
C VAL A 330 7.25 -15.67 -2.46
N ILE A 331 8.15 -16.38 -3.14
CA ILE A 331 9.36 -16.95 -2.57
C ILE A 331 10.47 -15.90 -2.65
N ILE A 332 11.01 -15.50 -1.50
CA ILE A 332 12.08 -14.50 -1.42
C ILE A 332 13.39 -15.18 -1.00
N ASP A 333 14.24 -15.44 -1.99
CA ASP A 333 15.50 -16.16 -1.78
C ASP A 333 16.69 -15.27 -1.42
N SER A 334 16.55 -13.95 -1.61
CA SER A 334 17.64 -12.98 -1.42
C SER A 334 17.69 -12.34 -0.03
N GLN A 335 16.93 -12.79 0.97
CA GLN A 335 16.89 -12.14 2.31
C GLN A 335 18.27 -11.98 2.96
N VAL A 336 18.48 -10.88 3.70
CA VAL A 336 19.73 -10.66 4.44
C VAL A 336 19.83 -11.66 5.59
N LYS A 337 20.84 -12.55 5.56
CA LYS A 337 21.05 -13.58 6.60
C LYS A 337 22.46 -13.55 7.17
N LEU A 338 22.56 -13.90 8.44
CA LEU A 338 23.79 -14.22 9.15
C LEU A 338 23.63 -15.62 9.73
N ASN A 339 24.60 -16.52 9.51
CA ASN A 339 24.54 -17.92 9.94
C ASN A 339 23.24 -18.64 9.52
N GLY A 340 22.75 -18.35 8.30
CA GLY A 340 21.54 -18.96 7.73
C GLY A 340 20.21 -18.46 8.32
N LYS A 341 20.23 -17.51 9.26
CA LYS A 341 19.04 -16.92 9.87
C LYS A 341 18.85 -15.47 9.41
N ASN A 342 17.59 -15.05 9.22
CA ASN A 342 17.26 -13.66 8.91
C ASN A 342 17.82 -12.73 9.99
N VAL A 343 18.44 -11.62 9.57
CA VAL A 343 19.16 -10.71 10.48
C VAL A 343 18.23 -9.94 11.42
N LEU A 344 17.04 -9.55 10.93
CA LEU A 344 16.12 -8.70 11.67
C LEU A 344 15.58 -9.44 12.90
N TYR A 345 15.58 -8.77 14.06
CA TYR A 345 15.21 -9.28 15.39
C TYR A 345 16.10 -10.39 15.97
N ASN A 346 16.86 -11.13 15.16
CA ASN A 346 17.81 -12.14 15.65
C ASN A 346 19.19 -11.55 15.99
N TYR A 347 19.67 -10.60 15.19
CA TYR A 347 21.02 -10.03 15.32
C TYR A 347 21.03 -8.51 15.39
N ILE A 348 20.03 -7.85 14.81
CA ILE A 348 19.89 -6.39 14.78
C ILE A 348 18.43 -6.00 15.01
N SER A 349 18.19 -4.93 15.75
CA SER A 349 16.84 -4.39 15.97
C SER A 349 16.37 -3.55 14.78
N LEU A 350 15.06 -3.40 14.62
CA LEU A 350 14.49 -2.53 13.59
C LEU A 350 14.92 -1.06 13.76
N GLU A 351 15.05 -0.59 15.00
CA GLU A 351 15.59 0.74 15.31
C GLU A 351 17.04 0.92 14.86
N GLU A 352 17.89 -0.12 14.97
CA GLU A 352 19.27 -0.03 14.49
C GLU A 352 19.33 -0.04 12.95
N VAL A 353 18.48 -0.85 12.28
CA VAL A 353 18.31 -0.80 10.82
C VAL A 353 17.91 0.60 10.36
N ARG A 354 16.90 1.21 11.00
CA ARG A 354 16.44 2.58 10.72
C ARG A 354 17.58 3.60 10.79
N LYS A 355 18.36 3.56 11.87
CA LYS A 355 19.52 4.45 12.06
C LYS A 355 20.57 4.28 10.96
N LEU A 356 20.85 3.04 10.55
CA LEU A 356 21.85 2.75 9.51
C LEU A 356 21.39 3.22 8.13
N LEU A 357 20.12 2.97 7.76
CA LEU A 357 19.52 3.48 6.53
C LEU A 357 19.55 5.00 6.48
N HIS A 358 19.15 5.67 7.56
CA HIS A 358 19.21 7.13 7.69
C HIS A 358 20.63 7.65 7.52
N LYS A 359 21.60 7.03 8.21
CA LYS A 359 23.00 7.46 8.15
C LYS A 359 23.57 7.35 6.74
N GLY A 360 23.34 6.24 6.05
CA GLY A 360 23.79 6.05 4.67
C GLY A 360 23.16 7.06 3.71
N PHE A 361 21.84 7.26 3.82
CA PHE A 361 21.11 8.21 3.00
C PHE A 361 21.59 9.65 3.21
N GLU A 362 21.77 10.06 4.47
CA GLU A 362 22.19 11.41 4.85
C GLU A 362 23.62 11.73 4.40
N ILE A 363 24.55 10.78 4.54
CA ILE A 363 25.93 10.96 4.08
C ILE A 363 25.99 11.12 2.56
N ALA A 364 25.30 10.26 1.81
CA ALA A 364 25.25 10.35 0.35
C ALA A 364 24.62 11.69 -0.10
N ALA A 365 23.49 12.07 0.50
CA ALA A 365 22.83 13.33 0.20
C ALA A 365 23.70 14.55 0.54
N GLY A 366 24.35 14.55 1.71
CA GLY A 366 25.25 15.61 2.13
C GLY A 366 26.45 15.80 1.21
N HIS A 367 26.96 14.72 0.60
CA HIS A 367 27.99 14.80 -0.43
C HIS A 367 27.45 15.49 -1.69
N VAL A 368 26.29 15.07 -2.20
CA VAL A 368 25.69 15.66 -3.39
C VAL A 368 25.31 17.13 -3.21
N ILE A 369 24.71 17.50 -2.08
CA ILE A 369 24.32 18.89 -1.80
C ILE A 369 25.53 19.85 -1.92
N LYS A 370 26.73 19.41 -1.52
CA LYS A 370 27.96 20.21 -1.62
C LYS A 370 28.52 20.32 -3.04
N GLN A 371 28.15 19.40 -3.94
CA GLN A 371 28.74 19.25 -5.28
C GLN A 371 27.69 19.04 -6.38
N LYS A 372 26.50 19.63 -6.24
CA LYS A 372 25.35 19.42 -7.14
C LYS A 372 25.69 19.62 -8.61
N GLU A 373 26.36 20.73 -8.93
CA GLU A 373 26.72 21.08 -10.30
C GLU A 373 27.67 20.07 -10.93
N LEU A 374 28.58 19.49 -10.15
CA LEU A 374 29.51 18.47 -10.63
C LEU A 374 28.78 17.16 -10.94
N LEU A 375 27.91 16.69 -10.04
CA LEU A 375 27.11 15.49 -10.29
C LEU A 375 26.21 15.67 -11.52
N LYS A 376 25.53 16.81 -11.59
CA LYS A 376 24.68 17.16 -12.73
C LYS A 376 25.48 17.11 -14.02
N LYS A 377 26.66 17.74 -14.06
CA LYS A 377 27.55 17.69 -15.23
C LYS A 377 27.91 16.26 -15.62
N ILE A 378 28.35 15.44 -14.66
CA ILE A 378 28.73 14.02 -14.90
C ILE A 378 27.58 13.23 -15.53
N ILE A 379 26.37 13.35 -14.97
CA ILE A 379 25.20 12.61 -15.47
C ILE A 379 24.82 13.10 -16.87
N LEU A 380 24.69 14.41 -17.07
CA LEU A 380 24.20 14.96 -18.34
C LEU A 380 25.19 14.77 -19.49
N GLU A 381 26.49 14.93 -19.25
CA GLU A 381 27.51 14.64 -20.26
C GLU A 381 27.46 13.17 -20.69
N TYR A 382 27.30 12.26 -19.72
CA TYR A 382 27.17 10.83 -20.01
C TYR A 382 25.90 10.54 -20.83
N LEU A 383 24.73 11.05 -20.41
CA LEU A 383 23.45 10.84 -21.10
C LEU A 383 23.40 11.48 -22.50
N SER A 384 24.12 12.58 -22.72
CA SER A 384 24.17 13.24 -24.03
C SER A 384 25.00 12.48 -25.07
N THR A 385 25.89 11.60 -24.62
CA THR A 385 26.84 10.87 -25.48
C THR A 385 26.57 9.37 -25.58
N ASN A 386 25.66 8.85 -24.73
CA ASN A 386 25.34 7.44 -24.65
C ASN A 386 23.83 7.23 -24.76
N TYR A 387 23.42 6.40 -25.72
CA TYR A 387 22.02 6.01 -25.87
C TYR A 387 21.59 5.12 -24.70
N ILE A 388 20.44 5.45 -24.10
CA ILE A 388 19.79 4.66 -23.04
C ILE A 388 18.27 4.67 -23.28
N GLU A 389 17.67 3.49 -23.23
CA GLU A 389 16.23 3.32 -23.14
C GLU A 389 15.81 3.28 -21.67
N PHE A 390 14.99 4.24 -21.22
CA PHE A 390 14.47 4.26 -19.86
C PHE A 390 13.09 3.60 -19.85
N ARG A 391 13.01 2.32 -19.43
CA ARG A 391 11.74 1.55 -19.38
C ARG A 391 10.71 2.32 -18.55
N GLN A 392 9.45 2.35 -19.02
CA GLN A 392 8.32 2.99 -18.35
C GLN A 392 7.23 1.93 -18.09
N LEU A 393 7.00 1.55 -16.83
CA LEU A 393 5.95 0.61 -16.47
C LEU A 393 4.59 1.31 -16.42
N LEU A 394 3.92 1.37 -17.58
CA LEU A 394 2.60 2.00 -17.68
C LEU A 394 1.45 1.16 -17.10
N ARG A 395 1.72 -0.13 -16.84
CA ARG A 395 0.84 -1.10 -16.19
C ARG A 395 1.72 -2.19 -15.56
N PRO A 396 1.33 -2.79 -14.42
CA PRO A 396 2.09 -3.90 -13.85
C PRO A 396 2.21 -5.08 -14.84
N THR A 397 3.41 -5.65 -14.96
CA THR A 397 3.71 -6.80 -15.83
C THR A 397 2.76 -7.97 -15.61
N GLU A 398 2.41 -8.28 -14.36
CA GLU A 398 1.50 -9.39 -14.02
C GLU A 398 0.14 -9.27 -14.75
N VAL A 399 -0.35 -8.05 -14.95
CA VAL A 399 -1.60 -7.83 -15.69
C VAL A 399 -1.43 -8.25 -17.14
N TYR A 400 -0.32 -7.88 -17.78
CA TYR A 400 -0.02 -8.29 -19.15
C TYR A 400 0.19 -9.80 -19.25
N ALA A 401 0.91 -10.41 -18.32
CA ALA A 401 1.12 -11.85 -18.27
C ALA A 401 -0.21 -12.61 -18.20
N ASN A 402 -1.17 -12.14 -17.40
CA ASN A 402 -2.52 -12.70 -17.32
C ASN A 402 -3.28 -12.62 -18.65
N PHE A 403 -3.17 -11.50 -19.37
CA PHE A 403 -3.77 -11.38 -20.70
C PHE A 403 -3.11 -12.28 -21.73
N VAL A 404 -1.78 -12.34 -21.77
CA VAL A 404 -1.02 -13.26 -22.63
C VAL A 404 -1.47 -14.70 -22.35
N PHE A 405 -1.48 -15.11 -21.09
CA PHE A 405 -1.92 -16.42 -20.64
C PHE A 405 -3.39 -16.72 -21.02
N ALA A 406 -4.27 -15.72 -20.98
CA ALA A 406 -5.65 -15.87 -21.41
C ALA A 406 -5.79 -16.05 -22.94
N THR A 407 -4.86 -15.52 -23.74
CA THR A 407 -4.85 -15.76 -25.20
C THR A 407 -4.52 -17.22 -25.57
N TYR A 408 -3.92 -17.98 -24.65
CA TYR A 408 -3.64 -19.41 -24.78
C TYR A 408 -4.73 -20.30 -24.15
N HIS A 409 -5.85 -19.72 -23.68
CA HIS A 409 -6.98 -20.52 -23.22
C HIS A 409 -7.61 -21.30 -24.41
N PRO A 410 -8.06 -22.56 -24.22
CA PRO A 410 -8.62 -23.38 -25.30
C PRO A 410 -9.71 -22.67 -26.13
N GLU A 411 -10.64 -21.98 -25.47
CA GLU A 411 -11.70 -21.21 -26.18
C GLU A 411 -11.16 -20.05 -27.01
N SER A 412 -10.12 -19.35 -26.51
CA SER A 412 -9.45 -18.25 -27.23
C SER A 412 -8.80 -18.78 -28.50
N LEU A 413 -8.19 -19.96 -28.42
CA LEU A 413 -7.46 -20.57 -29.53
C LEU A 413 -8.36 -21.11 -30.65
N MET A 414 -9.66 -21.28 -30.40
CA MET A 414 -10.61 -21.77 -31.42
C MET A 414 -10.88 -20.74 -32.54
N SER A 415 -10.79 -19.44 -32.25
CA SER A 415 -11.00 -18.39 -33.25
C SER A 415 -10.43 -17.04 -32.84
N GLN A 416 -10.04 -16.23 -33.83
CA GLN A 416 -9.59 -14.85 -33.60
C GLN A 416 -10.64 -14.01 -32.84
N LYS A 417 -11.93 -14.19 -33.16
CA LYS A 417 -13.05 -13.53 -32.49
C LYS A 417 -13.07 -13.78 -30.97
N ASN A 418 -12.74 -15.00 -30.52
CA ASN A 418 -12.71 -15.31 -29.09
C ASN A 418 -11.50 -14.69 -28.40
N THR A 419 -10.33 -14.68 -29.06
CA THR A 419 -9.15 -13.97 -28.56
C THR A 419 -9.44 -12.47 -28.43
N ASP A 420 -10.05 -11.85 -29.44
CA ASP A 420 -10.37 -10.41 -29.42
C ASP A 420 -11.35 -10.04 -28.30
N LYS A 421 -12.35 -10.88 -28.00
CA LYS A 421 -13.29 -10.65 -26.88
C LYS A 421 -12.59 -10.50 -25.53
N ILE A 422 -11.54 -11.29 -25.27
CA ILE A 422 -10.77 -11.19 -24.03
C ILE A 422 -9.98 -9.88 -24.02
N LEU A 423 -9.35 -9.52 -25.14
CA LEU A 423 -8.53 -8.32 -25.24
C LEU A 423 -9.37 -7.03 -25.21
N MET A 424 -10.64 -7.07 -25.64
CA MET A 424 -11.58 -5.95 -25.45
C MET A 424 -11.79 -5.58 -23.98
N ILE A 425 -11.48 -6.46 -23.02
CA ILE A 425 -11.51 -6.11 -21.59
C ILE A 425 -10.47 -4.99 -21.30
N LEU A 426 -9.31 -5.01 -21.95
CA LEU A 426 -8.32 -3.94 -21.83
C LEU A 426 -8.87 -2.63 -22.39
N GLU A 427 -9.42 -2.66 -23.62
CA GLU A 427 -9.96 -1.47 -24.29
C GLU A 427 -11.13 -0.85 -23.51
N ASN A 428 -12.11 -1.66 -23.10
CA ASN A 428 -13.31 -1.21 -22.39
C ASN A 428 -13.03 -0.59 -21.02
N ASN A 429 -11.94 -1.02 -20.37
CA ASN A 429 -11.51 -0.48 -19.08
C ASN A 429 -10.43 0.60 -19.24
N PHE A 430 -10.04 0.93 -20.46
CA PHE A 430 -9.08 2.00 -20.73
C PHE A 430 -9.79 3.35 -20.82
N LYS A 431 -9.32 4.33 -20.03
CA LYS A 431 -9.75 5.72 -20.18
C LYS A 431 -8.80 6.39 -21.18
N PRO A 432 -9.27 6.77 -22.39
CA PRO A 432 -8.40 7.36 -23.39
C PRO A 432 -7.84 8.68 -22.88
N SER A 433 -6.56 8.91 -23.18
CA SER A 433 -5.90 10.20 -22.93
C SER A 433 -6.15 11.15 -24.11
N SER A 434 -5.48 12.31 -24.13
CA SER A 434 -5.41 13.16 -25.32
C SER A 434 -4.88 12.44 -26.57
N PHE A 435 -4.22 11.29 -26.38
CA PHE A 435 -3.68 10.44 -27.43
C PHE A 435 -4.65 9.33 -27.89
N GLY A 436 -5.91 9.35 -27.42
CA GLY A 436 -6.89 8.34 -27.76
C GLY A 436 -6.50 6.95 -27.24
N TYR A 437 -6.49 5.96 -28.14
CA TYR A 437 -6.26 4.55 -27.84
C TYR A 437 -4.88 4.02 -28.28
N LEU A 438 -4.01 4.86 -28.88
CA LEU A 438 -2.72 4.44 -29.47
C LEU A 438 -1.86 3.56 -28.54
N ARG A 439 -1.75 3.95 -27.27
CA ARG A 439 -1.04 3.18 -26.25
C ARG A 439 -1.63 1.77 -26.08
N VAL A 440 -2.95 1.68 -25.89
CA VAL A 440 -3.61 0.39 -25.60
C VAL A 440 -3.69 -0.49 -26.85
N GLU A 441 -3.78 0.11 -28.04
CA GLU A 441 -3.63 -0.61 -29.31
C GLU A 441 -2.28 -1.30 -29.40
N LYS A 442 -1.19 -0.62 -29.02
CA LYS A 442 0.14 -1.22 -28.93
C LYS A 442 0.23 -2.31 -27.86
N GLU A 443 -0.36 -2.09 -26.67
CA GLU A 443 -0.47 -3.13 -25.63
C GLU A 443 -1.12 -4.41 -26.21
N ILE A 444 -2.22 -4.27 -26.94
CA ILE A 444 -2.99 -5.38 -27.53
C ILE A 444 -2.21 -6.05 -28.66
N GLU A 445 -1.50 -5.30 -29.48
CA GLU A 445 -0.65 -5.83 -30.54
C GLU A 445 0.41 -6.80 -29.98
N ASP A 446 1.15 -6.36 -28.96
CA ASP A 446 2.21 -7.16 -28.33
C ASP A 446 1.62 -8.41 -27.64
N ILE A 447 0.50 -8.26 -26.91
CA ILE A 447 -0.18 -9.38 -26.25
C ILE A 447 -0.69 -10.41 -27.27
N LYS A 448 -1.21 -9.97 -28.42
CA LYS A 448 -1.65 -10.88 -29.50
C LYS A 448 -0.49 -11.73 -30.01
N ARG A 449 0.71 -11.15 -30.08
CA ARG A 449 1.94 -11.84 -30.46
C ARG A 449 2.45 -12.79 -29.36
N GLY A 450 2.02 -12.59 -28.12
CA GLY A 450 2.42 -13.38 -26.96
C GLY A 450 3.51 -12.69 -26.12
N TYR A 451 3.71 -11.39 -26.33
CA TYR A 451 4.74 -10.60 -25.66
C TYR A 451 4.14 -9.75 -24.55
N ILE A 452 4.95 -9.47 -23.54
CA ILE A 452 4.66 -8.42 -22.57
C ILE A 452 4.97 -7.08 -23.25
N PRO A 453 4.05 -6.10 -23.27
CA PRO A 453 4.32 -4.78 -23.84
C PRO A 453 5.51 -4.10 -23.15
N LYS A 454 6.46 -3.61 -23.94
CA LYS A 454 7.62 -2.83 -23.46
C LYS A 454 7.53 -1.40 -23.97
N PHE A 455 7.50 -0.46 -23.03
CA PHE A 455 7.51 0.97 -23.32
C PHE A 455 8.71 1.65 -22.69
N TYR A 456 9.22 2.69 -23.34
CA TYR A 456 10.36 3.47 -22.82
C TYR A 456 10.30 4.93 -23.28
N SER A 457 11.19 5.74 -22.69
CA SER A 457 11.54 7.09 -23.17
C SER A 457 13.05 7.21 -23.37
N CYS A 458 13.47 8.20 -24.15
CA CYS A 458 14.87 8.57 -24.36
C CYS A 458 15.24 9.80 -23.53
N TYR A 459 16.55 10.04 -23.38
CA TYR A 459 17.13 11.08 -22.53
C TYR A 459 16.47 12.48 -22.67
N ASP A 460 16.35 12.98 -23.90
CA ASP A 460 15.83 14.32 -24.19
C ASP A 460 14.54 14.27 -25.03
N SER A 461 13.66 13.31 -24.71
CA SER A 461 12.36 13.15 -25.37
C SER A 461 11.22 13.05 -24.36
N LYS A 462 10.05 13.59 -24.75
CA LYS A 462 8.78 13.43 -24.04
C LYS A 462 7.90 12.36 -24.68
N ASP A 463 8.38 11.71 -25.71
CA ASP A 463 7.62 10.72 -26.47
C ASP A 463 7.61 9.37 -25.76
N LEU A 464 6.55 8.60 -26.01
CA LEU A 464 6.44 7.21 -25.60
C LEU A 464 6.88 6.31 -26.76
N TYR A 465 7.91 5.51 -26.54
CA TYR A 465 8.44 4.59 -27.54
C TYR A 465 8.08 3.14 -27.22
N SER A 466 7.98 2.32 -28.26
CA SER A 466 7.94 0.86 -28.19
C SER A 466 8.54 0.29 -29.48
N ASN A 467 9.41 -0.72 -29.37
CA ASN A 467 10.07 -1.38 -30.51
C ASN A 467 10.72 -0.42 -31.53
N GLY A 468 11.38 0.65 -31.05
CA GLY A 468 12.03 1.64 -31.92
C GLY A 468 11.08 2.66 -32.58
N GLU A 469 9.78 2.57 -32.33
CA GLU A 469 8.76 3.46 -32.90
C GLU A 469 8.18 4.40 -31.84
N ILE A 470 7.79 5.60 -32.27
CA ILE A 470 7.04 6.54 -31.43
C ILE A 470 5.56 6.13 -31.44
N ILE A 471 5.05 5.74 -30.28
CA ILE A 471 3.63 5.37 -30.09
C ILE A 471 2.79 6.62 -29.80
N CYS A 472 3.30 7.50 -28.93
CA CYS A 472 2.62 8.75 -28.56
C CYS A 472 3.65 9.89 -28.47
N ASN A 473 3.49 10.94 -29.28
CA ASN A 473 4.31 12.14 -29.19
C ASN A 473 3.96 12.95 -27.92
N ASN A 474 4.94 13.50 -27.20
CA ASN A 474 4.74 14.30 -25.98
C ASN A 474 3.83 13.63 -24.93
N TYR A 475 3.95 12.32 -24.77
CA TYR A 475 3.18 11.55 -23.79
C TYR A 475 3.54 11.91 -22.34
N PHE A 476 4.80 12.28 -22.09
CA PHE A 476 5.30 12.67 -20.78
C PHE A 476 5.32 14.19 -20.60
N CYS A 477 5.20 14.66 -19.35
CA CYS A 477 5.29 16.07 -19.00
C CYS A 477 6.72 16.59 -19.02
N ASP A 478 7.67 15.72 -18.68
CA ASP A 478 9.08 16.03 -18.50
C ASP A 478 9.93 15.05 -19.32
N THR A 479 11.10 15.48 -19.78
CA THR A 479 12.16 14.57 -20.28
C THR A 479 12.92 13.94 -19.10
N VAL A 480 13.69 12.88 -19.36
CA VAL A 480 14.61 12.28 -18.35
C VAL A 480 15.59 13.33 -17.84
N LYS A 481 16.13 14.15 -18.76
CA LYS A 481 16.96 15.29 -18.44
C LYS A 481 16.29 16.23 -17.42
N GLU A 482 15.11 16.75 -17.76
CA GLU A 482 14.35 17.69 -16.92
C GLU A 482 14.06 17.07 -15.53
N LYS A 483 13.74 15.76 -15.49
CA LYS A 483 13.43 15.05 -14.25
C LYS A 483 14.63 14.94 -13.31
N ILE A 484 15.78 14.50 -13.82
CA ILE A 484 17.01 14.34 -13.02
C ILE A 484 17.55 15.72 -12.60
N GLU A 485 17.60 16.69 -13.53
CA GLU A 485 18.03 18.06 -13.20
C GLU A 485 17.13 18.66 -12.11
N GLY A 486 15.81 18.50 -12.23
CA GLY A 486 14.85 18.94 -11.22
C GLY A 486 15.15 18.37 -9.84
N LYS A 487 15.36 17.05 -9.74
CA LYS A 487 15.73 16.35 -8.49
C LYS A 487 17.02 16.88 -7.87
N ILE A 488 18.08 17.04 -8.66
CA ILE A 488 19.38 17.53 -8.16
C ILE A 488 19.26 18.97 -7.69
N ASN A 489 18.59 19.83 -8.48
CA ASN A 489 18.44 21.24 -8.16
C ASN A 489 17.63 21.44 -6.88
N SER A 490 16.51 20.71 -6.72
CA SER A 490 15.65 20.82 -5.54
C SER A 490 16.20 20.14 -4.28
N LEU A 491 17.23 19.31 -4.38
CA LEU A 491 17.75 18.55 -3.23
C LEU A 491 18.34 19.47 -2.15
N ASP A 492 17.72 19.55 -0.99
CA ASP A 492 18.25 20.27 0.16
C ASP A 492 18.09 19.45 1.45
N TYR A 493 18.54 20.01 2.58
CA TYR A 493 18.44 19.32 3.87
C TYR A 493 16.99 19.09 4.31
N GLU A 494 16.04 19.94 3.93
CA GLU A 494 14.62 19.74 4.23
C GLU A 494 14.05 18.56 3.45
N THR A 495 14.41 18.46 2.16
CA THR A 495 14.08 17.33 1.29
C THR A 495 14.66 16.03 1.85
N VAL A 496 15.92 16.04 2.33
CA VAL A 496 16.56 14.86 2.95
C VAL A 496 15.80 14.41 4.20
N GLU A 497 15.44 15.35 5.08
CA GLU A 497 14.66 15.02 6.27
C GLU A 497 13.26 14.50 5.94
N TYR A 498 12.60 15.05 4.92
CA TYR A 498 11.31 14.51 4.43
C TYR A 498 11.46 13.07 3.91
N GLN A 499 12.48 12.79 3.08
CA GLN A 499 12.74 11.42 2.60
C GLN A 499 13.05 10.46 3.76
N LYS A 500 13.81 10.89 4.78
CA LYS A 500 14.06 10.09 5.99
C LYS A 500 12.76 9.76 6.74
N LYS A 501 11.84 10.70 6.87
CA LYS A 501 10.52 10.41 7.46
C LYS A 501 9.73 9.39 6.64
N LEU A 502 9.86 9.38 5.31
CA LEU A 502 9.25 8.35 4.48
C LEU A 502 9.92 6.97 4.66
N ILE A 503 11.23 6.93 4.92
CA ILE A 503 11.92 5.70 5.35
C ILE A 503 11.35 5.21 6.70
N ASP A 504 11.17 6.11 7.67
CA ASP A 504 10.55 5.77 8.96
C ASP A 504 9.15 5.18 8.76
N LEU A 505 8.30 5.78 7.92
CA LEU A 505 6.96 5.27 7.61
C LEU A 505 7.01 3.89 6.94
N SER A 506 7.93 3.69 6.00
CA SER A 506 8.16 2.40 5.31
C SER A 506 8.40 1.26 6.31
N LEU A 507 9.21 1.49 7.34
CA LEU A 507 9.54 0.47 8.33
C LEU A 507 8.36 0.10 9.23
N LEU A 508 7.36 0.98 9.40
CA LEU A 508 6.15 0.66 10.17
C LEU A 508 5.37 -0.51 9.56
N ILE A 509 5.46 -0.73 8.24
CA ILE A 509 4.77 -1.83 7.54
C ILE A 509 5.19 -3.20 8.08
N LEU A 510 6.42 -3.32 8.62
CA LEU A 510 6.95 -4.57 9.17
C LEU A 510 6.39 -4.92 10.55
N LEU A 511 5.75 -3.97 11.23
CA LEU A 511 5.21 -4.16 12.58
C LEU A 511 3.86 -4.90 12.54
N LYS A 512 3.54 -5.57 13.64
CA LYS A 512 2.30 -6.33 13.83
C LYS A 512 1.47 -5.70 14.93
N GLN A 513 0.16 -5.98 14.94
CA GLN A 513 -0.78 -5.41 15.91
C GLN A 513 -0.36 -5.62 17.38
N LYS A 514 0.28 -6.76 17.68
CA LYS A 514 0.80 -7.08 19.03
C LYS A 514 1.93 -6.15 19.49
N ASP A 515 2.58 -5.45 18.57
CA ASP A 515 3.69 -4.54 18.85
C ASP A 515 3.16 -3.15 19.26
N PHE A 516 1.84 -2.92 19.18
CA PHE A 516 1.15 -1.70 19.56
C PHE A 516 0.30 -1.89 20.82
N GLY A 517 0.07 -0.81 21.58
CA GLY A 517 -0.85 -0.81 22.73
C GLY A 517 -0.23 -0.37 24.06
N LYS A 518 1.08 -0.18 24.12
CA LYS A 518 1.77 0.47 25.25
C LYS A 518 2.53 1.70 24.79
N THR A 519 2.54 2.72 25.65
CA THR A 519 3.27 3.96 25.42
C THR A 519 4.49 4.02 26.32
N ASP A 520 5.68 4.10 25.71
CA ASP A 520 6.94 4.33 26.40
C ASP A 520 7.28 5.82 26.37
N ILE A 521 7.66 6.37 27.52
CA ILE A 521 7.97 7.79 27.68
C ILE A 521 9.41 7.89 28.16
N LYS A 522 10.24 8.63 27.42
CA LYS A 522 11.63 8.91 27.84
C LYS A 522 11.63 9.69 29.16
N THR A 523 12.60 9.42 30.03
CA THR A 523 12.71 10.04 31.37
C THR A 523 12.59 11.56 31.31
N PHE A 524 11.69 12.12 32.12
CA PHE A 524 11.47 13.56 32.24
C PHE A 524 10.98 13.93 33.64
N VAL A 525 10.96 15.24 33.94
CA VAL A 525 10.42 15.78 35.21
C VAL A 525 9.00 16.30 34.97
N PRO A 526 7.98 15.76 35.66
CA PRO A 526 6.62 16.26 35.54
C PRO A 526 6.49 17.72 35.99
N CYS A 527 5.65 18.48 35.28
CA CYS A 527 5.29 19.86 35.57
C CYS A 527 3.77 20.02 35.51
N GLU A 528 3.27 21.16 35.97
CA GLU A 528 1.86 21.53 35.79
C GLU A 528 1.60 21.84 34.30
N ILE A 529 0.49 21.34 33.77
CA ILE A 529 0.05 21.62 32.40
C ILE A 529 -0.52 23.05 32.37
N ASP A 530 0.24 23.97 31.80
CA ASP A 530 -0.17 25.36 31.59
C ASP A 530 -0.24 25.71 30.08
N SER A 531 -0.68 26.94 29.79
CA SER A 531 -0.78 27.42 28.41
C SER A 531 0.57 27.44 27.66
N ASN A 532 1.71 27.54 28.34
CA ASN A 532 3.02 27.57 27.70
C ASN A 532 3.47 26.16 27.31
N TYR A 533 3.26 25.18 28.21
CA TYR A 533 3.47 23.77 27.95
C TYR A 533 2.65 23.33 26.73
N VAL A 534 1.34 23.60 26.74
CA VAL A 534 0.43 23.23 25.64
C VAL A 534 0.86 23.90 24.33
N LYS A 535 1.15 25.21 24.36
CA LYS A 535 1.60 25.94 23.16
C LYS A 535 2.84 25.30 22.55
N ARG A 536 3.82 24.94 23.38
CA ARG A 536 5.09 24.34 22.93
C ARG A 536 4.89 22.95 22.33
N CYS A 537 4.19 22.06 23.04
CA CYS A 537 3.96 20.69 22.58
C CYS A 537 3.11 20.65 21.31
N VAL A 538 1.98 21.37 21.26
CA VAL A 538 1.11 21.35 20.08
C VAL A 538 1.80 22.00 18.87
N LYS A 539 2.63 23.03 19.07
CA LYS A 539 3.42 23.64 17.98
C LYS A 539 4.44 22.68 17.38
N GLU A 540 5.09 21.86 18.20
CA GLU A 540 6.01 20.82 17.74
C GLU A 540 5.30 19.83 16.81
N LEU A 541 4.11 19.37 17.20
CA LEU A 541 3.32 18.44 16.39
C LEU A 541 2.83 19.07 15.08
N ILE A 542 2.32 20.31 15.13
CA ILE A 542 1.90 21.03 13.91
C ILE A 542 3.08 21.22 12.96
N LYS A 543 4.27 21.56 13.49
CA LYS A 543 5.49 21.67 12.67
C LYS A 543 5.84 20.35 11.99
N TYR A 544 5.64 19.20 12.66
CA TYR A 544 5.82 17.91 12.02
C TYR A 544 4.86 17.73 10.83
N PHE A 545 3.58 18.08 10.97
CA PHE A 545 2.61 17.99 9.88
C PHE A 545 2.93 18.95 8.72
N GLU A 546 3.34 20.17 9.00
CA GLU A 546 3.79 21.13 7.98
C GLU A 546 5.02 20.61 7.22
N GLN A 547 5.93 19.91 7.89
CA GLN A 547 7.09 19.28 7.24
C GLN A 547 6.73 18.04 6.41
N MET A 548 5.55 17.46 6.63
CA MET A 548 5.04 16.36 5.80
C MET A 548 4.12 16.85 4.69
N GLU A 549 3.81 18.16 4.65
CA GLU A 549 2.82 18.77 3.76
C GLU A 549 3.14 18.53 2.29
N ILE A 550 2.18 17.91 1.61
CA ILE A 550 2.08 17.75 0.16
C ILE A 550 1.11 18.80 -0.33
N ARG A 551 1.63 19.87 -0.96
CA ARG A 551 0.82 21.03 -1.34
C ARG A 551 0.45 21.02 -2.82
N PHE A 552 -0.85 20.98 -3.11
CA PHE A 552 -1.38 21.11 -4.46
C PHE A 552 -1.75 22.57 -4.74
N VAL A 553 -0.77 23.34 -5.21
CA VAL A 553 -0.89 24.80 -5.40
C VAL A 553 -2.06 25.19 -6.31
N GLU A 554 -2.28 24.47 -7.42
CA GLU A 554 -3.37 24.75 -8.37
C GLU A 554 -4.78 24.63 -7.76
N HIS A 555 -4.93 23.79 -6.73
CA HIS A 555 -6.21 23.54 -6.07
C HIS A 555 -6.30 24.20 -4.69
N GLU A 556 -5.23 24.84 -4.22
CA GLU A 556 -5.09 25.37 -2.85
C GLU A 556 -5.41 24.34 -1.75
N VAL A 557 -5.09 23.07 -1.96
CA VAL A 557 -5.32 22.00 -0.98
C VAL A 557 -4.01 21.34 -0.54
N SER A 558 -4.04 20.70 0.63
CA SER A 558 -2.87 20.05 1.23
C SER A 558 -3.22 18.69 1.80
N THR A 559 -2.31 17.73 1.65
CA THR A 559 -2.39 16.41 2.27
C THR A 559 -1.01 16.00 2.80
N PHE A 560 -0.87 14.79 3.32
CA PHE A 560 0.42 14.15 3.56
C PHE A 560 0.28 12.63 3.64
N LEU A 561 1.39 11.92 3.46
CA LEU A 561 1.45 10.47 3.65
C LEU A 561 1.53 10.12 5.13
N ALA A 562 0.70 9.16 5.54
CA ALA A 562 0.60 8.70 6.91
C ALA A 562 0.30 7.19 6.99
N PRO A 563 0.62 6.53 8.12
CA PRO A 563 0.37 5.10 8.30
C PRO A 563 -1.09 4.85 8.73
N HIS A 564 -1.86 4.10 7.96
CA HIS A 564 -3.23 3.67 8.27
C HIS A 564 -3.25 2.25 8.80
N LEU A 565 -4.13 1.97 9.75
CA LEU A 565 -4.30 0.62 10.27
C LEU A 565 -4.82 -0.33 9.17
N ALA A 566 -4.09 -1.43 8.97
CA ALA A 566 -4.50 -2.48 8.05
C ALA A 566 -5.44 -3.47 8.74
N VAL A 567 -6.44 -3.97 8.01
CA VAL A 567 -7.42 -4.94 8.53
C VAL A 567 -6.85 -6.36 8.60
N LYS A 568 -5.82 -6.69 7.79
CA LYS A 568 -5.17 -8.01 7.72
C LYS A 568 -3.68 -7.87 7.33
N ASP A 569 -2.83 -8.79 7.83
CA ASP A 569 -1.37 -8.94 7.65
C ASP A 569 -0.50 -7.65 7.58
N GLY A 570 0.39 -7.51 8.58
CA GLY A 570 1.08 -6.25 8.87
C GLY A 570 0.14 -5.23 9.52
N MET A 571 0.67 -4.34 10.34
CA MET A 571 -0.17 -3.40 11.09
C MET A 571 -0.55 -2.16 10.27
N TRP A 572 0.34 -1.73 9.38
CA TRP A 572 0.25 -0.42 8.74
C TRP A 572 0.27 -0.50 7.20
N ARG A 573 -0.45 0.43 6.57
CA ARG A 573 -0.38 0.78 5.14
C ARG A 573 -0.12 2.28 5.00
N ILE A 574 0.73 2.70 4.07
CA ILE A 574 1.05 4.13 3.91
C ILE A 574 0.18 4.71 2.81
N ARG A 575 -0.65 5.71 3.16
CA ARG A 575 -1.57 6.38 2.23
C ARG A 575 -1.69 7.86 2.57
N GLU A 576 -2.34 8.63 1.71
CA GLU A 576 -2.72 10.01 2.01
C GLU A 576 -3.76 10.01 3.15
N ILE A 577 -3.72 11.04 4.01
CA ILE A 577 -4.70 11.18 5.09
C ILE A 577 -6.15 11.17 4.57
N ASP A 578 -7.05 10.66 5.41
CA ASP A 578 -8.48 10.59 5.14
C ASP A 578 -9.29 11.45 6.11
N SER A 579 -10.61 11.46 5.92
CA SER A 579 -11.51 12.22 6.80
C SER A 579 -11.80 11.50 8.12
N SER A 580 -11.27 10.29 8.35
CA SER A 580 -11.57 9.51 9.54
C SER A 580 -11.23 10.29 10.80
N LEU A 581 -12.22 10.55 11.66
CA LEU A 581 -11.97 11.09 13.00
C LEU A 581 -11.25 10.09 13.90
N TYR A 582 -11.26 8.81 13.54
CA TYR A 582 -10.46 7.81 14.27
C TYR A 582 -8.97 7.97 13.95
N GLU A 583 -8.64 8.17 12.67
CA GLU A 583 -7.26 8.30 12.20
C GLU A 583 -6.83 9.76 12.04
N TYR A 584 -7.10 10.44 10.91
CA TYR A 584 -6.40 11.68 10.58
C TYR A 584 -7.25 12.95 10.52
N GLY A 585 -8.57 12.84 10.37
CA GLY A 585 -9.49 13.98 10.24
C GLY A 585 -9.44 14.96 11.40
N GLY A 586 -9.22 14.47 12.63
CA GLY A 586 -9.11 15.32 13.82
C GLY A 586 -7.90 16.27 13.84
N ILE A 587 -6.89 16.07 12.97
CA ILE A 587 -5.75 16.98 12.82
C ILE A 587 -6.19 18.37 12.36
N VAL A 588 -7.25 18.45 11.54
CA VAL A 588 -7.87 19.72 11.13
C VAL A 588 -8.24 20.55 12.37
N LEU A 589 -8.86 19.90 13.36
CA LEU A 589 -9.30 20.56 14.59
C LEU A 589 -8.11 21.00 15.44
N VAL A 590 -7.09 20.16 15.61
CA VAL A 590 -5.87 20.52 16.35
C VAL A 590 -5.23 21.78 15.78
N CYS A 591 -5.05 21.83 14.45
CA CYS A 591 -4.42 22.96 13.77
C CYS A 591 -5.28 24.24 13.86
N ALA A 592 -6.59 24.10 13.65
CA ALA A 592 -7.52 25.24 13.66
C ALA A 592 -7.69 25.84 15.07
N TYR A 593 -7.88 25.00 16.10
CA TYR A 593 -8.00 25.46 17.48
C TYR A 593 -6.69 26.07 17.99
N TYR A 594 -5.55 25.46 17.71
CA TYR A 594 -4.24 26.05 18.02
C TYR A 594 -4.08 27.44 17.39
N GLY A 595 -4.36 27.54 16.09
CA GLY A 595 -4.28 28.80 15.36
C GLY A 595 -5.19 29.89 15.94
N LYS A 596 -6.42 29.51 16.35
CA LYS A 596 -7.38 30.44 16.98
C LYS A 596 -6.96 30.85 18.40
N LEU A 597 -6.50 29.93 19.24
CA LEU A 597 -6.14 30.21 20.63
C LEU A 597 -4.90 31.10 20.75
N TYR A 598 -3.93 30.92 19.85
CA TYR A 598 -2.65 31.65 19.89
C TYR A 598 -2.52 32.74 18.81
N ASN A 599 -3.59 33.03 18.07
CA ASN A 599 -3.63 34.00 16.97
C ASN A 599 -2.59 33.72 15.85
N GLU A 600 -2.34 32.44 15.54
CA GLU A 600 -1.46 32.01 14.45
C GLU A 600 -2.28 31.65 13.19
N TYR A 601 -2.68 32.67 12.41
CA TYR A 601 -3.55 32.51 11.23
C TYR A 601 -3.01 31.55 10.16
N ASN A 602 -1.70 31.42 10.02
CA ASN A 602 -1.08 30.46 9.11
C ASN A 602 -1.45 29.01 9.46
N LYS A 603 -1.68 28.68 10.74
CA LYS A 603 -2.11 27.34 11.17
C LYS A 603 -3.58 27.08 10.86
N ILE A 604 -4.40 28.12 10.91
CA ILE A 604 -5.79 28.09 10.43
C ILE A 604 -5.80 27.89 8.91
N ASP A 605 -4.96 28.62 8.17
CA ASP A 605 -4.83 28.49 6.72
C ASP A 605 -4.38 27.07 6.34
N PHE A 606 -3.46 26.45 7.10
CA PHE A 606 -3.07 25.04 6.92
C PHE A 606 -4.23 24.07 7.18
N ALA A 607 -4.98 24.25 8.27
CA ALA A 607 -6.15 23.44 8.59
C ALA A 607 -7.23 23.52 7.48
N ILE A 608 -7.46 24.71 6.91
CA ILE A 608 -8.39 24.92 5.81
C ILE A 608 -7.95 24.13 4.57
N ARG A 609 -6.67 24.17 4.20
CA ARG A 609 -6.17 23.42 3.03
C ARG A 609 -6.33 21.91 3.19
N ILE A 610 -6.11 21.37 4.39
CA ILE A 610 -6.39 19.96 4.70
C ILE A 610 -7.89 19.70 4.60
N MET A 611 -8.72 20.55 5.20
CA MET A 611 -10.17 20.39 5.17
C MET A 611 -10.74 20.39 3.74
N ASP A 612 -10.23 21.27 2.88
CA ASP A 612 -10.62 21.31 1.47
C ASP A 612 -10.18 20.04 0.72
N TYR A 613 -8.98 19.51 1.01
CA TYR A 613 -8.55 18.21 0.48
C TYR A 613 -9.52 17.09 0.90
N LEU A 614 -9.85 17.00 2.20
CA LEU A 614 -10.76 15.98 2.71
C LEU A 614 -12.17 16.08 2.10
N ASN A 615 -12.68 17.29 1.87
CA ASN A 615 -13.96 17.50 1.18
C ASN A 615 -13.94 17.07 -0.30
N SER A 616 -12.75 16.99 -0.91
CA SER A 616 -12.59 16.52 -2.30
C SER A 616 -12.53 14.99 -2.41
N LEU A 617 -12.31 14.28 -1.29
CA LEU A 617 -12.34 12.82 -1.24
C LEU A 617 -13.79 12.33 -1.32
N ILE A 618 -14.16 11.71 -2.44
CA ILE A 618 -15.49 11.14 -2.64
C ILE A 618 -15.48 9.67 -2.22
N ASP A 619 -15.62 9.39 -0.92
CA ASP A 619 -16.10 8.08 -0.45
C ASP A 619 -17.46 8.24 0.24
N HIS A 620 -18.42 7.53 -0.33
CA HIS A 620 -19.83 7.59 0.01
C HIS A 620 -20.34 6.30 0.64
N LYS A 621 -19.46 5.32 0.88
CA LYS A 621 -19.89 3.99 1.36
C LYS A 621 -20.13 3.96 2.86
N ASN A 622 -19.23 4.51 3.65
CA ASN A 622 -19.35 4.52 5.11
C ASN A 622 -20.13 5.75 5.58
N LEU A 623 -21.12 5.55 6.46
CA LEU A 623 -21.97 6.62 7.00
C LEU A 623 -21.56 7.09 8.39
N SER A 624 -20.67 6.37 9.08
CA SER A 624 -20.25 6.64 10.46
C SER A 624 -19.65 8.04 10.66
N VAL A 625 -19.81 8.59 11.87
CA VAL A 625 -19.16 9.83 12.29
C VAL A 625 -17.64 9.68 12.44
N PHE A 626 -17.14 8.48 12.72
CA PHE A 626 -15.71 8.23 12.87
C PHE A 626 -15.00 7.90 11.57
N ASN A 627 -15.63 7.15 10.65
CA ASN A 627 -14.94 6.58 9.49
C ASN A 627 -15.65 6.83 8.15
N GLY A 628 -16.64 7.71 8.12
CA GLY A 628 -17.51 7.91 6.97
C GLY A 628 -17.97 9.34 6.79
N LEU A 629 -19.08 9.55 6.06
CA LEU A 629 -19.61 10.87 5.77
C LEU A 629 -19.92 11.72 7.01
N GLY A 630 -20.25 11.09 8.15
CA GLY A 630 -20.47 11.81 9.39
C GLY A 630 -19.23 12.54 9.89
N SER A 631 -18.03 12.04 9.59
CA SER A 631 -16.77 12.73 9.90
C SER A 631 -16.71 14.09 9.20
N LEU A 632 -17.08 14.15 7.92
CA LEU A 632 -17.14 15.39 7.16
C LEU A 632 -18.24 16.33 7.67
N VAL A 633 -19.38 15.81 8.15
CA VAL A 633 -20.40 16.64 8.82
C VAL A 633 -19.79 17.31 10.06
N TYR A 634 -19.17 16.52 10.93
CA TYR A 634 -18.56 17.01 12.18
C TYR A 634 -17.48 18.05 11.91
N LEU A 635 -16.52 17.74 11.03
CA LEU A 635 -15.40 18.62 10.71
C LEU A 635 -15.86 19.94 10.06
N ASN A 636 -16.73 19.88 9.05
CA ASN A 636 -17.24 21.10 8.40
C ASN A 636 -18.04 21.96 9.38
N LYS A 637 -18.85 21.36 10.25
CA LYS A 637 -19.61 22.10 11.27
C LYS A 637 -18.68 22.75 12.30
N LYS A 638 -17.65 22.05 12.76
CA LYS A 638 -16.64 22.61 13.67
C LYS A 638 -15.84 23.73 13.03
N MET A 639 -15.40 23.57 11.79
CA MET A 639 -14.70 24.63 11.06
C MET A 639 -15.59 25.84 10.81
N TYR A 640 -16.87 25.64 10.48
CA TYR A 640 -17.85 26.73 10.39
C TYR A 640 -17.97 27.50 11.72
N ASN A 641 -18.21 26.80 12.84
CA ASN A 641 -18.34 27.43 14.17
C ASN A 641 -17.04 28.13 14.60
N LEU A 642 -15.88 27.54 14.30
CA LEU A 642 -14.58 28.06 14.67
C LEU A 642 -14.24 29.36 13.93
N LEU A 643 -14.53 29.41 12.63
CA LEU A 643 -14.25 30.56 11.77
C LEU A 643 -15.34 31.64 11.84
N GLU A 644 -16.48 31.35 12.47
CA GLU A 644 -17.56 32.32 12.66
C GLU A 644 -17.02 33.63 13.25
N ASN A 645 -17.47 34.76 12.69
CA ASN A 645 -16.99 36.11 13.02
C ASN A 645 -15.53 36.42 12.65
N MET A 646 -14.91 35.66 11.74
CA MET A 646 -13.61 36.00 11.13
C MET A 646 -13.80 36.46 9.66
N PRO A 647 -13.88 37.78 9.38
CA PRO A 647 -14.15 38.30 8.03
C PRO A 647 -13.17 37.81 6.95
N LYS A 648 -11.90 37.55 7.32
CA LYS A 648 -10.89 36.97 6.42
C LYS A 648 -11.37 35.68 5.73
N TYR A 649 -12.24 34.91 6.39
CA TYR A 649 -12.66 33.58 5.97
C TYR A 649 -14.11 33.49 5.49
N GLU A 650 -14.78 34.61 5.20
CA GLU A 650 -16.21 34.64 4.86
C GLU A 650 -16.61 33.64 3.77
N LYS A 651 -15.81 33.53 2.71
CA LYS A 651 -16.06 32.54 1.63
C LYS A 651 -15.99 31.10 2.15
N LYS A 652 -15.00 30.77 2.98
CA LYS A 652 -14.82 29.43 3.55
C LYS A 652 -15.90 29.07 4.56
N ILE A 653 -16.32 30.04 5.38
CA ILE A 653 -17.47 29.88 6.30
C ILE A 653 -18.72 29.45 5.52
N ARG A 654 -19.03 30.11 4.39
CA ARG A 654 -20.18 29.75 3.54
C ARG A 654 -20.04 28.34 2.96
N ILE A 655 -18.85 27.98 2.47
CA ILE A 655 -18.57 26.65 1.90
C ILE A 655 -18.74 25.56 2.97
N PHE A 656 -18.12 25.69 4.14
CA PHE A 656 -18.24 24.69 5.20
C PHE A 656 -19.67 24.57 5.71
N LYS A 657 -20.43 25.69 5.76
CA LYS A 657 -21.86 25.66 6.07
C LYS A 657 -22.67 24.83 5.05
N GLN A 658 -22.39 24.99 3.77
CA GLN A 658 -23.03 24.21 2.71
C GLN A 658 -22.63 22.74 2.77
N ASN A 659 -21.34 22.45 2.96
CA ASN A 659 -20.81 21.09 2.98
C ASN A 659 -21.40 20.25 4.12
N TYR A 660 -21.44 20.75 5.37
CA TYR A 660 -21.99 19.94 6.46
C TYR A 660 -23.48 19.63 6.25
N LYS A 661 -24.26 20.57 5.68
CA LYS A 661 -25.67 20.32 5.34
C LYS A 661 -25.80 19.30 4.21
N HIS A 662 -25.01 19.45 3.15
CA HIS A 662 -25.00 18.52 2.02
C HIS A 662 -24.68 17.08 2.46
N TYR A 663 -23.62 16.89 3.26
CA TYR A 663 -23.27 15.56 3.76
C TYR A 663 -24.30 15.01 4.74
N ALA A 664 -24.92 15.85 5.57
CA ALA A 664 -26.03 15.44 6.43
C ALA A 664 -27.21 14.90 5.61
N GLU A 665 -27.61 15.61 4.56
CA GLU A 665 -28.67 15.14 3.64
C GLU A 665 -28.30 13.83 2.96
N ALA A 666 -27.05 13.69 2.49
CA ALA A 666 -26.58 12.48 1.82
C ALA A 666 -26.57 11.25 2.75
N ILE A 667 -26.27 11.43 4.03
CA ILE A 667 -26.36 10.36 5.04
C ILE A 667 -27.83 9.93 5.21
N LEU A 668 -28.72 10.89 5.40
CA LEU A 668 -30.14 10.63 5.61
C LEU A 668 -30.77 9.94 4.39
N ASP A 669 -30.47 10.39 3.18
CA ASP A 669 -30.96 9.77 1.95
C ASP A 669 -30.51 8.31 1.84
N LYS A 670 -29.25 8.01 2.13
CA LYS A 670 -28.77 6.62 2.11
C LYS A 670 -29.41 5.75 3.19
N MET A 671 -29.69 6.27 4.38
CA MET A 671 -30.41 5.52 5.41
C MET A 671 -31.90 5.31 5.07
N LEU A 672 -32.48 6.20 4.25
CA LEU A 672 -33.82 6.02 3.70
C LEU A 672 -33.84 5.01 2.54
N ASP A 673 -32.81 5.00 1.71
CA ASP A 673 -32.76 4.14 0.51
C ASP A 673 -32.32 2.70 0.84
N ASN A 674 -31.45 2.53 1.84
CA ASN A 674 -30.88 1.22 2.19
C ASN A 674 -31.57 0.56 3.39
N GLU A 675 -31.42 -0.76 3.50
CA GLU A 675 -31.81 -1.50 4.69
C GLU A 675 -30.97 -1.07 5.91
N ILE A 676 -31.62 -0.80 7.04
CA ILE A 676 -30.95 -0.47 8.31
C ILE A 676 -30.64 -1.78 9.01
N LYS A 677 -29.37 -2.14 9.10
CA LYS A 677 -28.89 -3.36 9.75
C LYS A 677 -28.40 -3.08 11.17
N ASP A 678 -28.21 -4.13 11.97
CA ASP A 678 -27.75 -4.00 13.35
C ASP A 678 -26.35 -3.37 13.46
N GLU A 679 -25.48 -3.61 12.46
CA GLU A 679 -24.14 -3.03 12.39
C GLU A 679 -24.16 -1.49 12.29
N GLU A 680 -25.28 -0.90 11.85
CA GLU A 680 -25.46 0.56 11.82
C GLU A 680 -25.49 1.18 13.22
N PHE A 681 -25.68 0.39 14.27
CA PHE A 681 -25.71 0.84 15.66
C PHE A 681 -24.37 0.66 16.40
N ASP A 682 -23.33 0.16 15.73
CA ASP A 682 -21.95 0.28 16.22
C ASP A 682 -21.52 1.75 16.19
N PHE A 683 -20.94 2.27 17.27
CA PHE A 683 -20.66 3.70 17.39
C PHE A 683 -19.51 4.16 16.49
N ILE A 684 -18.54 3.29 16.19
CA ILE A 684 -17.38 3.61 15.35
C ILE A 684 -17.61 3.28 13.89
N GLN A 685 -18.30 2.18 13.59
CA GLN A 685 -18.46 1.66 12.22
C GLN A 685 -19.83 1.97 11.62
N GLY A 686 -20.86 2.16 12.45
CA GLY A 686 -22.24 2.30 12.01
C GLY A 686 -22.68 3.75 11.76
N GLY A 687 -23.62 3.93 10.83
CA GLY A 687 -24.23 5.23 10.48
C GLY A 687 -25.14 5.82 11.56
N GLY A 688 -25.57 5.02 12.54
CA GLY A 688 -26.35 5.49 13.70
C GLY A 688 -25.60 6.53 14.54
N SER A 689 -24.27 6.47 14.58
CA SER A 689 -23.42 7.51 15.20
C SER A 689 -23.56 8.88 14.54
N SER A 690 -23.80 8.92 13.22
CA SER A 690 -24.09 10.16 12.49
C SER A 690 -25.50 10.65 12.77
N ILE A 691 -26.47 9.75 12.97
CA ILE A 691 -27.81 10.15 13.42
C ILE A 691 -27.75 10.76 14.82
N TYR A 692 -26.97 10.19 15.73
CA TYR A 692 -26.69 10.79 17.05
C TYR A 692 -26.16 12.23 16.91
N LEU A 693 -25.13 12.44 16.06
CA LEU A 693 -24.59 13.78 15.80
C LEU A 693 -25.65 14.73 15.24
N LEU A 694 -26.43 14.30 14.25
CA LEU A 694 -27.46 15.12 13.61
C LEU A 694 -28.57 15.48 14.61
N CYS A 695 -29.02 14.54 15.44
CA CYS A 695 -29.98 14.83 16.50
C CYS A 695 -29.47 15.92 17.45
N LYS A 696 -28.21 15.83 17.90
CA LYS A 696 -27.59 16.87 18.75
C LYS A 696 -27.58 18.24 18.07
N MET A 697 -27.20 18.27 16.79
CA MET A 697 -27.11 19.51 16.00
C MET A 697 -28.47 20.20 15.83
N TYR A 698 -29.54 19.43 15.63
CA TYR A 698 -30.88 19.94 15.30
C TYR A 698 -31.87 19.92 16.49
N SER A 699 -31.43 19.48 17.68
CA SER A 699 -32.25 19.41 18.91
C SER A 699 -32.89 20.74 19.33
N LYS A 700 -32.31 21.89 18.93
CA LYS A 700 -32.79 23.23 19.28
C LYS A 700 -33.59 23.95 18.17
N GLY A 701 -34.00 23.22 17.13
CA GLY A 701 -35.01 23.68 16.16
C GLY A 701 -34.55 24.81 15.23
N GLU A 702 -34.01 24.45 14.06
CA GLU A 702 -34.26 25.25 12.85
C GLU A 702 -35.46 24.58 12.14
N GLU A 703 -36.70 24.89 12.55
CA GLU A 703 -37.96 24.27 12.07
C GLU A 703 -38.23 24.44 10.55
N LYS A 704 -37.28 25.00 9.78
CA LYS A 704 -37.35 25.15 8.32
C LYS A 704 -36.09 24.60 7.64
N ASP A 705 -35.58 23.46 8.11
CA ASP A 705 -34.43 22.78 7.52
C ASP A 705 -34.85 21.42 6.93
N THR A 706 -34.52 21.20 5.65
CA THR A 706 -34.75 19.93 4.92
C THR A 706 -34.11 18.73 5.63
N VAL A 707 -33.02 18.95 6.36
CA VAL A 707 -32.34 17.93 7.16
C VAL A 707 -33.24 17.43 8.29
N PHE A 708 -33.97 18.33 8.96
CA PHE A 708 -34.87 17.96 10.06
C PHE A 708 -36.03 17.06 9.57
N ASP A 709 -36.65 17.42 8.45
CA ASP A 709 -37.73 16.63 7.83
C ASP A 709 -37.28 15.22 7.45
N LYS A 710 -36.08 15.10 6.88
CA LYS A 710 -35.49 13.79 6.54
C LYS A 710 -35.13 12.99 7.79
N LEU A 711 -34.61 13.64 8.83
CA LEU A 711 -34.28 13.01 10.11
C LEU A 711 -35.53 12.37 10.75
N GLN A 712 -36.67 13.06 10.69
CA GLN A 712 -37.95 12.50 11.18
C GLN A 712 -38.36 11.23 10.42
N LYS A 713 -38.15 11.17 9.10
CA LYS A 713 -38.41 9.96 8.30
C LYS A 713 -37.45 8.81 8.63
N VAL A 714 -36.16 9.12 8.80
CA VAL A 714 -35.15 8.12 9.21
C VAL A 714 -35.48 7.56 10.58
N LYS A 715 -35.92 8.40 11.55
CA LYS A 715 -36.37 7.93 12.86
C LYS A 715 -37.44 6.84 12.72
N ASN A 716 -38.44 7.05 11.87
CA ASN A 716 -39.56 6.12 11.75
C ASN A 716 -39.08 4.75 11.24
N ARG A 717 -38.17 4.74 10.24
CA ARG A 717 -37.53 3.50 9.78
C ARG A 717 -36.73 2.82 10.89
N ILE A 718 -35.97 3.58 11.69
CA ILE A 718 -35.22 3.03 12.83
C ILE A 718 -36.20 2.37 13.82
N PHE A 719 -37.29 3.05 14.18
CA PHE A 719 -38.25 2.51 15.16
C PHE A 719 -38.99 1.27 14.65
N GLU A 720 -39.33 1.22 13.36
CA GLU A 720 -39.95 0.08 12.69
C GLU A 720 -39.02 -1.13 12.59
N LYS A 721 -37.73 -0.91 12.27
CA LYS A 721 -36.79 -1.99 11.91
C LYS A 721 -35.91 -2.47 13.06
N PHE A 722 -35.71 -1.64 14.08
CA PHE A 722 -34.82 -1.98 15.19
C PHE A 722 -35.45 -3.08 16.06
N ASN A 723 -35.10 -4.35 15.84
CA ASN A 723 -35.69 -5.49 16.56
C ASN A 723 -34.91 -5.91 17.82
N GLY A 724 -34.16 -4.96 18.41
CA GLY A 724 -33.20 -5.22 19.48
C GLY A 724 -31.80 -5.46 18.92
N CYS A 725 -30.81 -4.82 19.52
CA CYS A 725 -29.43 -4.86 19.01
C CYS A 725 -28.80 -6.25 19.23
N ARG A 726 -28.31 -6.88 18.15
CA ARG A 726 -27.52 -8.13 18.21
C ARG A 726 -26.12 -7.93 18.80
N ILE A 727 -25.72 -6.71 19.14
CA ILE A 727 -24.45 -6.43 19.83
C ILE A 727 -24.45 -7.13 21.19
N ASN A 728 -23.43 -7.97 21.39
CA ASN A 728 -23.22 -8.79 22.59
C ASN A 728 -21.88 -8.45 23.25
N ASP A 729 -21.48 -7.18 23.22
CA ASP A 729 -20.27 -6.69 23.87
C ASP A 729 -20.58 -5.48 24.76
N ILE A 730 -19.76 -5.25 25.78
CA ILE A 730 -19.88 -4.12 26.71
C ILE A 730 -18.98 -3.00 26.21
N GLY A 731 -19.49 -1.76 26.24
CA GLY A 731 -18.67 -0.57 26.00
C GLY A 731 -19.22 0.40 24.98
N TYR A 732 -18.51 1.52 24.84
CA TYR A 732 -18.99 2.68 24.10
C TYR A 732 -18.74 2.58 22.59
N ALA A 733 -17.57 2.06 22.18
CA ALA A 733 -17.18 2.07 20.77
C ALA A 733 -17.90 0.98 19.95
N HIS A 734 -17.92 -0.25 20.47
CA HIS A 734 -18.42 -1.44 19.77
C HIS A 734 -19.47 -2.23 20.57
N GLY A 735 -19.92 -1.69 21.70
CA GLY A 735 -20.75 -2.37 22.67
C GLY A 735 -22.15 -1.76 22.82
N ILE A 736 -22.91 -2.33 23.75
CA ILE A 736 -24.30 -1.94 24.02
C ILE A 736 -24.40 -0.48 24.48
N THR A 737 -23.47 0.02 25.32
CA THR A 737 -23.44 1.43 25.74
C THR A 737 -23.47 2.39 24.54
N GLY A 738 -22.68 2.14 23.48
CA GLY A 738 -22.66 2.99 22.29
C GLY A 738 -23.99 3.03 21.55
N CYS A 739 -24.61 1.85 21.39
CA CYS A 739 -25.95 1.73 20.83
C CYS A 739 -26.99 2.49 21.68
N LEU A 740 -26.93 2.33 23.01
CA LEU A 740 -27.81 3.03 23.95
C LEU A 740 -27.67 4.55 23.84
N VAL A 741 -26.45 5.08 23.71
CA VAL A 741 -26.20 6.51 23.52
C VAL A 741 -26.90 7.02 22.26
N ILE A 742 -26.73 6.33 21.12
CA ILE A 742 -27.40 6.69 19.86
C ILE A 742 -28.92 6.73 20.04
N LEU A 743 -29.50 5.65 20.58
CA LEU A 743 -30.95 5.54 20.75
C LEU A 743 -31.50 6.56 21.74
N SER A 744 -30.77 6.84 22.82
CA SER A 744 -31.20 7.82 23.83
C SER A 744 -31.31 9.23 23.27
N GLU A 745 -30.41 9.62 22.36
CA GLU A 745 -30.43 10.93 21.72
C GLU A 745 -31.57 11.05 20.70
N ILE A 746 -31.81 9.98 19.93
CA ILE A 746 -32.97 9.91 19.03
C ILE A 746 -34.27 10.02 19.84
N TYR A 747 -34.36 9.32 20.98
CA TYR A 747 -35.50 9.41 21.89
C TYR A 747 -35.66 10.81 22.48
N HIS A 748 -34.57 11.45 22.91
CA HIS A 748 -34.59 12.80 23.47
C HIS A 748 -35.19 13.81 22.49
N MET A 749 -34.79 13.74 21.22
CA MET A 749 -35.32 14.61 20.17
C MET A 749 -36.74 14.21 19.75
N PHE A 750 -37.05 12.91 19.75
CA PHE A 750 -38.31 12.38 19.22
C PHE A 750 -38.91 11.26 20.08
N PRO A 751 -39.54 11.60 21.22
CA PRO A 751 -40.04 10.61 22.18
C PRO A 751 -40.98 9.57 21.54
N ASP A 752 -40.78 8.30 21.89
CA ASP A 752 -41.60 7.15 21.46
C ASP A 752 -41.51 6.02 22.50
N LEU A 753 -42.65 5.43 22.86
CA LEU A 753 -42.71 4.41 23.92
C LEU A 753 -42.10 3.06 23.48
N ASN A 754 -42.21 2.70 22.20
CA ASN A 754 -41.66 1.44 21.72
C ASN A 754 -40.13 1.48 21.72
N ILE A 755 -39.52 2.61 21.33
CA ILE A 755 -38.07 2.73 21.41
C ILE A 755 -37.59 2.81 22.86
N ARG A 756 -38.34 3.49 23.75
CA ARG A 756 -38.05 3.52 25.19
C ARG A 756 -37.95 2.11 25.75
N ASN A 757 -38.95 1.26 25.51
CA ASN A 757 -38.95 -0.13 26.00
C ASN A 757 -37.72 -0.91 25.51
N LYS A 758 -37.34 -0.75 24.23
CA LYS A 758 -36.13 -1.40 23.68
C LYS A 758 -34.83 -0.89 24.31
N ILE A 759 -34.77 0.40 24.66
CA ILE A 759 -33.65 0.98 25.40
C ILE A 759 -33.58 0.37 26.82
N GLU A 760 -34.71 0.24 27.50
CA GLU A 760 -34.79 -0.38 28.83
C GLU A 760 -34.32 -1.85 28.81
N ASP A 761 -34.74 -2.64 27.81
CA ASP A 761 -34.30 -4.02 27.62
C ASP A 761 -32.77 -4.12 27.42
N LEU A 762 -32.18 -3.21 26.64
CA LEU A 762 -30.75 -3.16 26.41
C LEU A 762 -29.96 -2.71 27.65
N ILE A 763 -30.53 -1.79 28.45
CA ILE A 763 -29.97 -1.40 29.74
C ILE A 763 -29.91 -2.62 30.67
N ASP A 764 -31.00 -3.37 30.78
CA ASP A 764 -31.09 -4.55 31.62
C ASP A 764 -30.14 -5.65 31.14
N LYS A 765 -30.05 -5.87 29.82
CA LYS A 765 -29.08 -6.80 29.20
C LYS A 765 -27.63 -6.44 29.55
N GLU A 766 -27.20 -5.20 29.30
CA GLU A 766 -25.81 -4.80 29.60
C GLU A 766 -25.56 -4.82 31.11
N ASN A 767 -26.56 -4.48 31.94
CA ASN A 767 -26.43 -4.54 33.39
C ASN A 767 -26.17 -5.97 33.89
N GLN A 768 -26.85 -6.97 33.33
CA GLN A 768 -26.60 -8.38 33.64
C GLN A 768 -25.20 -8.81 33.20
N MET A 769 -24.74 -8.34 32.02
CA MET A 769 -23.39 -8.64 31.53
C MET A 769 -22.31 -8.03 32.42
N ILE A 770 -22.47 -6.76 32.83
CA ILE A 770 -21.54 -6.08 33.75
C ILE A 770 -21.52 -6.79 35.10
N GLU A 771 -22.68 -7.20 35.62
CA GLU A 771 -22.77 -7.93 36.90
C GLU A 771 -22.08 -9.29 36.82
N ALA A 772 -22.21 -10.01 35.70
CA ALA A 772 -21.55 -11.29 35.49
C ALA A 772 -20.01 -11.18 35.42
N ILE A 773 -19.48 -10.07 34.90
CA ILE A 773 -18.03 -9.83 34.77
C ILE A 773 -17.45 -9.17 36.03
N GLY A 774 -18.21 -8.27 36.67
CA GLY A 774 -17.77 -7.38 37.73
C GLY A 774 -17.04 -6.14 37.21
N ILE A 775 -17.41 -4.96 37.71
CA ILE A 775 -16.87 -3.66 37.25
C ILE A 775 -15.36 -3.56 37.39
N SER A 776 -14.81 -4.08 38.50
CA SER A 776 -13.37 -4.04 38.79
C SER A 776 -12.54 -4.78 37.74
N ASN A 777 -13.13 -5.78 37.08
CA ASN A 777 -12.51 -6.60 36.03
C ASN A 777 -12.59 -5.94 34.64
N LEU A 778 -13.44 -4.92 34.45
CA LEU A 778 -13.50 -4.19 33.20
C LEU A 778 -12.24 -3.30 33.01
N PRO A 779 -11.78 -3.12 31.76
CA PRO A 779 -10.69 -2.19 31.47
C PRO A 779 -11.13 -0.75 31.79
N SER A 780 -10.18 0.14 32.09
CA SER A 780 -10.47 1.56 32.33
C SER A 780 -10.26 2.39 31.06
N THR A 781 -11.05 2.10 30.02
CA THR A 781 -10.90 2.68 28.67
C THR A 781 -12.24 3.14 28.10
N TRP A 782 -12.20 4.12 27.19
CA TRP A 782 -13.41 4.63 26.55
C TRP A 782 -14.06 3.56 25.65
N CYS A 783 -13.28 2.85 24.85
CA CYS A 783 -13.84 1.95 23.84
C CYS A 783 -14.64 0.76 24.40
N ARG A 784 -14.12 0.09 25.45
CA ARG A 784 -14.67 -1.18 25.99
C ARG A 784 -14.73 -1.22 27.52
N GLY A 785 -14.58 -0.08 28.18
CA GLY A 785 -14.25 -0.04 29.60
C GLY A 785 -15.13 0.86 30.47
N THR A 786 -14.76 0.94 31.74
CA THR A 786 -15.49 1.67 32.79
C THR A 786 -15.66 3.15 32.47
N SER A 787 -14.70 3.80 31.81
CA SER A 787 -14.81 5.22 31.48
C SER A 787 -15.80 5.47 30.34
N GLY A 788 -15.82 4.60 29.32
CA GLY A 788 -16.85 4.62 28.28
C GLY A 788 -18.24 4.39 28.84
N ILE A 789 -18.41 3.37 29.69
CA ILE A 789 -19.69 3.08 30.35
C ILE A 789 -20.14 4.29 31.18
N LEU A 790 -19.26 4.85 32.02
CA LEU A 790 -19.57 6.01 32.84
C LEU A 790 -20.03 7.22 32.01
N LEU A 791 -19.32 7.51 30.91
CA LEU A 791 -19.70 8.58 29.98
C LEU A 791 -21.07 8.32 29.35
N GLY A 792 -21.27 7.12 28.79
CA GLY A 792 -22.51 6.78 28.09
C GLY A 792 -23.71 6.80 29.02
N ARG A 793 -23.59 6.26 30.23
CA ARG A 793 -24.67 6.25 31.21
C ARG A 793 -25.05 7.65 31.68
N ASP A 794 -24.10 8.58 31.80
CA ASP A 794 -24.40 9.99 32.08
C ASP A 794 -25.19 10.66 30.94
N ILE A 795 -24.80 10.42 29.68
CA ILE A 795 -25.52 10.92 28.50
C ILE A 795 -26.94 10.36 28.44
N ILE A 796 -27.08 9.03 28.56
CA ILE A 796 -28.39 8.35 28.52
C ILE A 796 -29.30 8.89 29.63
N PHE A 797 -28.77 9.07 30.85
CA PHE A 797 -29.54 9.62 31.95
C PHE A 797 -30.04 11.04 31.65
N LYS A 798 -29.18 11.93 31.13
CA LYS A 798 -29.57 13.30 30.76
C LYS A 798 -30.65 13.32 29.68
N ASN A 799 -30.59 12.37 28.74
CA ASN A 799 -31.51 12.28 27.60
C ASN A 799 -32.88 11.69 27.97
N MET A 800 -32.94 10.77 28.94
CA MET A 800 -34.14 9.99 29.23
C MET A 800 -34.83 10.32 30.55
N CYS A 801 -34.10 10.85 31.54
CA CYS A 801 -34.63 11.08 32.88
C CYS A 801 -34.95 12.56 33.09
N HIS A 802 -36.23 12.87 33.23
CA HIS A 802 -36.76 14.16 33.66
C HIS A 802 -37.48 14.02 35.00
N ASP A 803 -37.94 15.10 35.65
CA ASP A 803 -38.56 15.06 36.98
C ASP A 803 -39.95 14.38 36.97
N SER A 804 -39.99 13.05 36.83
CA SER A 804 -41.17 12.19 36.93
C SER A 804 -40.87 10.92 37.74
N GLU A 805 -41.88 10.26 38.30
CA GLU A 805 -41.71 9.06 39.13
C GLU A 805 -41.29 7.83 38.31
N GLU A 806 -41.83 7.65 37.10
CA GLU A 806 -41.34 6.65 36.14
C GLU A 806 -39.87 6.90 35.72
N SER A 807 -39.46 8.17 35.62
CA SER A 807 -38.07 8.51 35.32
C SER A 807 -37.11 8.16 36.47
N LYS A 808 -37.58 8.00 37.72
CA LYS A 808 -36.74 7.57 38.85
C LYS A 808 -36.37 6.10 38.76
N GLU A 809 -37.31 5.22 38.41
CA GLU A 809 -37.03 3.78 38.26
C GLU A 809 -36.05 3.52 37.12
N LEU A 810 -36.32 4.11 35.95
CA LEU A 810 -35.39 4.06 34.81
C LEU A 810 -34.03 4.67 35.16
N GLY A 811 -34.03 5.80 35.87
CA GLY A 811 -32.81 6.44 36.37
C GLY A 811 -31.97 5.51 37.24
N ASN A 812 -32.60 4.75 38.15
CA ASN A 812 -31.93 3.76 38.97
C ASN A 812 -31.35 2.61 38.14
N LYS A 813 -32.05 2.14 37.09
CA LYS A 813 -31.52 1.13 36.17
C LYS A 813 -30.30 1.63 35.39
N ILE A 814 -30.36 2.86 34.87
CA ILE A 814 -29.26 3.49 34.12
C ILE A 814 -28.04 3.67 35.02
N ARG A 815 -28.26 4.09 36.27
CA ARG A 815 -27.22 4.42 37.25
C ARG A 815 -26.90 3.28 38.23
N LYS A 816 -27.31 2.03 37.94
CA LYS A 816 -27.11 0.87 38.82
C LYS A 816 -25.69 0.78 39.38
N PHE A 817 -24.70 1.09 38.54
CA PHE A 817 -23.28 1.00 38.85
C PHE A 817 -22.59 2.35 39.10
N GLU A 818 -23.35 3.44 39.21
CA GLU A 818 -22.80 4.81 39.30
C GLU A 818 -21.86 4.98 40.50
N GLN A 819 -22.19 4.40 41.65
CA GLN A 819 -21.37 4.50 42.87
C GLN A 819 -20.00 3.81 42.69
N GLU A 820 -19.99 2.60 42.14
CA GLU A 820 -18.76 1.83 41.89
C GLU A 820 -17.89 2.51 40.81
N LEU A 821 -18.51 2.95 39.71
CA LEU A 821 -17.81 3.66 38.63
C LEU A 821 -17.22 5.00 39.09
N ASN A 822 -17.85 5.68 40.06
CA ASN A 822 -17.34 6.92 40.66
C ASN A 822 -16.45 6.68 41.90
N SER A 823 -16.17 5.43 42.26
CA SER A 823 -15.31 5.12 43.40
C SER A 823 -13.89 5.63 43.19
N ASN A 824 -13.21 5.99 44.29
CA ASN A 824 -11.84 6.50 44.18
C ASN A 824 -10.89 5.47 43.55
N GLU A 825 -11.10 4.19 43.81
CA GLU A 825 -10.33 3.09 43.22
C GLU A 825 -10.45 3.07 41.69
N ILE A 826 -11.67 3.11 41.15
CA ILE A 826 -11.89 3.07 39.70
C ILE A 826 -11.38 4.34 39.02
N ILE A 827 -11.57 5.51 39.61
CA ILE A 827 -11.06 6.77 39.04
C ILE A 827 -9.53 6.81 39.06
N GLN A 828 -8.88 6.34 40.12
CA GLN A 828 -7.41 6.22 40.15
C GLN A 828 -6.92 5.19 39.13
N LYS A 829 -7.64 4.09 38.91
CA LYS A 829 -7.37 3.12 37.83
C LYS A 829 -7.48 3.77 36.44
N MET A 830 -8.42 4.70 36.23
CA MET A 830 -8.53 5.47 34.98
C MET A 830 -7.33 6.42 34.77
N LEU A 831 -6.82 7.02 35.85
CA LEU A 831 -5.70 7.97 35.82
C LEU A 831 -4.31 7.31 35.87
N SER A 832 -4.25 5.98 35.99
CA SER A 832 -3.01 5.19 36.01
C SER A 832 -2.79 4.33 34.76
N VAL A 833 -3.66 4.44 33.75
CA VAL A 833 -3.50 3.76 32.45
C VAL A 833 -2.17 4.19 31.79
N GLU A 834 -1.35 3.21 31.39
CA GLU A 834 -0.02 3.42 30.80
C GLU A 834 -0.08 4.06 29.40
N ASN A 835 -1.08 3.67 28.60
CA ASN A 835 -1.25 4.17 27.24
C ASN A 835 -1.74 5.63 27.27
N LEU A 836 -1.18 6.50 26.42
CA LEU A 836 -1.56 7.91 26.38
C LEU A 836 -2.74 8.25 25.46
N CYS A 837 -3.19 7.36 24.57
CA CYS A 837 -4.15 7.72 23.53
C CYS A 837 -5.56 8.07 24.04
N MET A 838 -6.44 8.53 23.15
CA MET A 838 -7.83 8.83 23.49
C MET A 838 -8.71 7.57 23.55
N CYS A 839 -8.54 6.62 22.63
CA CYS A 839 -9.43 5.46 22.51
C CYS A 839 -9.38 4.54 23.75
N HIS A 840 -8.17 4.26 24.22
CA HIS A 840 -7.92 3.33 25.32
C HIS A 840 -6.73 3.74 26.20
N GLY A 841 -6.50 5.05 26.30
CA GLY A 841 -5.45 5.62 27.11
C GLY A 841 -5.97 6.68 28.09
N ILE A 842 -5.02 7.24 28.84
CA ILE A 842 -5.32 8.18 29.91
C ILE A 842 -5.93 9.49 29.40
N TYR A 843 -5.53 10.01 28.24
CA TYR A 843 -6.06 11.30 27.78
C TYR A 843 -7.55 11.22 27.42
N GLY A 844 -8.02 10.07 26.93
CA GLY A 844 -9.48 9.85 26.78
C GLY A 844 -10.21 9.79 28.12
N ASN A 845 -9.59 9.16 29.13
CA ASN A 845 -10.14 9.15 30.49
C ASN A 845 -10.18 10.56 31.09
N ILE A 846 -9.13 11.36 30.90
CA ILE A 846 -9.07 12.74 31.39
C ILE A 846 -10.19 13.58 30.76
N GLU A 847 -10.37 13.48 29.45
CA GLU A 847 -11.43 14.20 28.74
C GLU A 847 -12.82 13.88 29.30
N ILE A 848 -13.08 12.59 29.57
CA ILE A 848 -14.32 12.12 30.22
C ILE A 848 -14.47 12.70 31.63
N LEU A 849 -13.42 12.70 32.44
CA LEU A 849 -13.45 13.22 33.80
C LEU A 849 -13.66 14.74 33.84
N MET A 850 -13.10 15.47 32.86
CA MET A 850 -13.35 16.91 32.68
C MET A 850 -14.80 17.17 32.30
N TYR A 851 -15.35 16.43 31.33
CA TYR A 851 -16.78 16.52 30.96
C TYR A 851 -17.72 16.26 32.15
N LEU A 852 -17.39 15.28 32.99
CA LEU A 852 -18.14 14.93 34.21
C LEU A 852 -17.85 15.87 35.40
N LYS A 853 -17.08 16.95 35.21
CA LYS A 853 -16.70 17.94 36.23
C LYS A 853 -16.04 17.34 37.47
N LYS A 854 -15.23 16.30 37.27
CA LYS A 854 -14.47 15.60 38.33
C LYS A 854 -13.07 16.18 38.54
N ASP A 855 -12.65 17.06 37.65
CA ASP A 855 -11.36 17.74 37.63
C ASP A 855 -11.08 18.55 38.91
N ASN A 856 -12.09 19.15 39.54
CA ASN A 856 -11.91 19.80 40.84
C ASN A 856 -11.37 18.88 41.94
N LYS A 857 -11.81 17.61 41.95
CA LYS A 857 -11.40 16.61 42.95
C LYS A 857 -10.03 15.98 42.63
N TYR A 858 -9.73 15.81 41.35
CA TYR A 858 -8.53 15.11 40.85
C TYR A 858 -7.59 16.05 40.08
N LYS A 859 -7.58 17.34 40.47
CA LYS A 859 -6.89 18.41 39.73
C LYS A 859 -5.41 18.12 39.56
N LYS A 860 -4.76 17.67 40.63
CA LYS A 860 -3.32 17.39 40.62
C LYS A 860 -2.99 16.27 39.63
N GLU A 861 -3.77 15.21 39.61
CA GLU A 861 -3.55 14.05 38.75
C GLU A 861 -3.85 14.35 37.27
N ILE A 862 -4.88 15.15 36.99
CA ILE A 862 -5.30 15.52 35.64
C ILE A 862 -4.36 16.55 34.99
N TYR A 863 -3.95 17.58 35.74
CA TYR A 863 -3.14 18.68 35.20
C TYR A 863 -1.63 18.51 35.45
N THR A 864 -1.15 17.29 35.70
CA THR A 864 0.28 16.97 35.74
C THR A 864 0.73 16.39 34.40
N SER A 865 1.76 16.99 33.79
CA SER A 865 2.30 16.57 32.50
C SER A 865 2.81 15.13 32.55
N ARG A 866 2.47 14.34 31.53
CA ARG A 866 2.92 12.95 31.38
C ARG A 866 4.11 12.79 30.43
N PHE A 867 4.53 13.83 29.75
CA PHE A 867 5.70 13.83 28.87
C PHE A 867 6.30 15.24 28.77
N GLU A 868 7.49 15.36 28.20
CA GLU A 868 8.14 16.66 27.97
C GLU A 868 7.75 17.27 26.61
N SER A 869 7.71 16.45 25.56
CA SER A 869 7.48 16.82 24.16
C SER A 869 7.00 15.59 23.37
N PHE A 870 6.33 15.78 22.23
CA PHE A 870 5.78 14.65 21.46
C PHE A 870 6.87 13.73 20.88
N SER A 871 8.05 14.27 20.57
CA SER A 871 9.25 13.51 20.17
C SER A 871 9.83 12.58 21.25
N LYS A 872 9.33 12.66 22.50
CA LYS A 872 9.76 11.79 23.61
C LYS A 872 8.81 10.62 23.88
N ILE A 873 7.74 10.53 23.10
CA ILE A 873 6.71 9.48 23.20
C ILE A 873 6.97 8.41 22.14
N ASN A 874 7.04 7.16 22.56
CA ASN A 874 7.09 6.01 21.67
C ASN A 874 5.84 5.15 21.88
N TRP A 875 5.14 4.84 20.78
CA TRP A 875 3.85 4.13 20.80
C TRP A 875 3.97 2.63 20.48
N LEU A 876 5.19 2.14 20.25
CA LEU A 876 5.48 0.85 19.62
C LEU A 876 6.35 -0.04 20.50
N ASN A 877 6.14 0.01 21.83
CA ASN A 877 6.83 -0.85 22.82
C ASN A 877 8.36 -0.88 22.63
N ASN A 878 8.98 0.27 22.39
CA ASN A 878 10.40 0.46 22.07
C ASN A 878 10.95 -0.31 20.85
N MET A 879 10.08 -0.81 19.95
CA MET A 879 10.52 -1.55 18.74
C MET A 879 11.21 -0.63 17.72
N ILE A 880 10.71 0.59 17.57
CA ILE A 880 11.22 1.61 16.67
C ILE A 880 10.83 3.00 17.20
N ASP A 881 11.71 3.99 17.11
CA ASP A 881 11.47 5.37 17.59
C ASP A 881 10.83 6.22 16.48
N VAL A 882 9.63 5.83 16.06
CA VAL A 882 8.82 6.52 15.04
C VAL A 882 7.50 6.98 15.67
N PRO A 883 7.14 8.28 15.53
CA PRO A 883 5.93 8.81 16.15
C PRO A 883 4.66 8.29 15.45
N ILE A 884 3.63 8.00 16.25
CA ILE A 884 2.27 7.73 15.76
C ILE A 884 1.44 8.98 15.99
N ASN A 885 1.07 9.65 14.89
CA ASN A 885 0.45 10.98 14.91
C ASN A 885 -1.03 10.98 14.50
N ASN A 886 -1.68 9.81 14.48
CA ASN A 886 -3.13 9.75 14.30
C ASN A 886 -3.87 10.29 15.54
N PHE A 887 -5.18 10.42 15.42
CA PHE A 887 -6.04 11.14 16.35
C PHE A 887 -6.39 10.27 17.55
N MET A 888 -7.17 9.21 17.37
CA MET A 888 -7.67 8.42 18.51
C MET A 888 -6.62 7.55 19.19
N LEU A 889 -5.50 7.28 18.51
CA LEU A 889 -4.48 6.32 18.93
C LEU A 889 -3.10 6.95 19.15
N GLY A 890 -2.94 8.25 18.93
CA GLY A 890 -1.63 8.88 18.82
C GLY A 890 -1.59 10.32 19.29
N ASN A 891 -0.54 11.02 18.88
CA ASN A 891 -0.20 12.35 19.38
C ASN A 891 -1.27 13.41 19.09
N ALA A 892 -2.02 13.30 17.98
CA ALA A 892 -2.98 14.34 17.59
C ALA A 892 -4.19 14.42 18.53
N GLY A 893 -4.69 13.29 19.02
CA GLY A 893 -5.75 13.28 20.02
C GLY A 893 -5.28 13.82 21.37
N VAL A 894 -4.08 13.41 21.79
CA VAL A 894 -3.45 13.98 23.00
C VAL A 894 -3.30 15.50 22.88
N ALA A 895 -2.87 16.00 21.72
CA ALA A 895 -2.78 17.44 21.45
C ALA A 895 -4.14 18.14 21.53
N TYR A 896 -5.21 17.51 21.06
CA TYR A 896 -6.57 18.04 21.16
C TYR A 896 -6.98 18.21 22.63
N VAL A 897 -6.83 17.17 23.45
CA VAL A 897 -7.18 17.21 24.88
C VAL A 897 -6.32 18.24 25.63
N LEU A 898 -5.04 18.40 25.27
CA LEU A 898 -4.21 19.47 25.84
C LEU A 898 -4.73 20.87 25.53
N LEU A 899 -5.30 21.11 24.34
CA LEU A 899 -5.93 22.39 24.00
C LEU A 899 -7.24 22.60 24.79
N GLU A 900 -8.01 21.53 25.01
CA GLU A 900 -9.22 21.54 25.85
C GLU A 900 -8.93 21.89 27.31
N MET A 901 -7.87 21.31 27.89
CA MET A 901 -7.44 21.59 29.27
C MET A 901 -7.19 23.07 29.57
N ILE A 902 -6.84 23.89 28.57
CA ILE A 902 -6.53 25.31 28.75
C ILE A 902 -7.60 26.24 28.21
N SER A 903 -8.65 25.72 27.57
CA SER A 903 -9.70 26.56 26.99
C SER A 903 -11.03 25.84 26.79
N ASP A 904 -12.07 26.37 27.44
CA ASP A 904 -13.48 25.97 27.26
C ASP A 904 -14.02 26.22 25.83
N LYS A 905 -13.24 26.87 24.95
CA LYS A 905 -13.60 27.05 23.54
C LYS A 905 -13.38 25.79 22.71
N VAL A 906 -12.54 24.89 23.19
CA VAL A 906 -12.34 23.56 22.60
C VAL A 906 -13.34 22.65 23.29
N SER A 907 -14.27 22.09 22.53
CA SER A 907 -15.35 21.26 23.07
C SER A 907 -14.89 19.83 23.27
N ASN A 908 -15.61 19.10 24.12
CA ASN A 908 -15.36 17.68 24.32
C ASN A 908 -15.59 16.89 23.01
N PHE A 909 -14.56 16.19 22.55
CA PHE A 909 -14.58 15.42 21.32
C PHE A 909 -15.31 14.08 21.50
N LEU A 910 -15.07 13.35 22.60
CA LEU A 910 -15.64 12.00 22.79
C LEU A 910 -17.17 11.98 22.88
N THR A 911 -17.79 13.11 23.23
CA THR A 911 -19.25 13.30 23.22
C THR A 911 -19.79 13.92 21.92
N LEU A 912 -18.91 14.29 20.99
CA LEU A 912 -19.22 15.00 19.75
C LEU A 912 -20.03 16.28 20.02
N GLU A 913 -19.65 17.07 21.03
CA GLU A 913 -20.23 18.40 21.25
C GLU A 913 -19.98 19.30 20.03
N ILE A 914 -20.90 20.21 19.70
CA ILE A 914 -20.88 21.04 18.48
C ILE A 914 -20.68 22.52 18.77
#